data_AF-A0AA36HSM8-F1
#
_entry.id   AF-A0AA36HSM8-F1
#
_cell.length_a   1.000
_cell.length_b   1.000
_cell.length_c   1.000
_cell.angle_alpha   90.00
_cell.angle_beta   90.00
_cell.angle_gamma   90.00
#
_symmetry.space_group_name_H-M   'P 1'
#
loop_
_entity.id
_entity.type
_entity.pdbx_description
1 polymer ?
#
loop_
_entity_poly.entity_id
_entity_poly.type
_entity_poly.pdbx_seq_one_letter_code
_entity_poly.pdbx_strand_id
1 'polypeptide(L)'
;MAVSVLRWRYISDSGRQKLPEHRYSGTDNSLMYIYFCSPLADWLVQFFPLWLAPNVITLLGLAVSLLGYLVVQWHSPSFTEPCPSWVWFLAAWCTFTYQTLDNIDGKQARRTDSASPLGLFIDHGADGLNIVLSSLNVLALLQLGARASCWASVAVWAASSVPFFSATWEEYFTGTLYLGAFNGPTDGVLILCAAYLATGLLGQELWSAEVFFGFCVADATIAFYGVCVLVTALGNLRSVWEVQRARKHSMRSALGFTRPFCGQLLAACSLGPRHPQEVDLRIWFWFLGAFFLILVSLLQLAHVCSESYVPWRWSVLALAVLVADKLVSPFAEMKLAMALVLTAWLHLVLHAIWEMAEILRIPILTLSRSGAPMFRAWLLAAILVQASAQWANATRGALQAYLHSRFGASPSVMPAKGDPALDPCPVLNDWPNKLEIDVPSPCNLLATSGSWTSSEISSSGAATPLVMSWMQQCSALGGGLVPVTTYSLPSGGLFGTSQMMPSLTGNTLRLEDCVGYTRYYLDEKVYYVPGEPDAHACEMYHSCDGSVLLQFIIRDHAGRKMAHTPYLRLFQSSFNIEDANGLLVAQVERIGHWNPMSKVCSGQAHKWLVKFPDLGVAGASSIFPTAADRWPVAQLVTVMATRDGSRGASGLVHPGLCEAEKTGLLVASLVFVVVAVSAVVLLFVRVGIAPMQVSCLDFEARFCPRRKKAASNLPKYTF
;
A
#
# COMPACT_ATOMS: atom_id res chain seq x y z
N MET A 1 55.79 -7.38 0.16
CA MET A 1 55.18 -6.39 -0.75
C MET A 1 53.96 -6.99 -1.47
N ALA A 2 52.93 -7.44 -0.74
CA ALA A 2 51.75 -8.07 -1.36
C ALA A 2 50.49 -8.02 -0.48
N VAL A 3 50.07 -6.83 -0.01
CA VAL A 3 48.70 -6.54 0.49
C VAL A 3 48.36 -5.05 0.27
N SER A 4 48.76 -4.46 -0.87
CA SER A 4 48.57 -3.02 -1.13
C SER A 4 47.51 -2.70 -2.19
N VAL A 5 46.75 -3.70 -2.67
CA VAL A 5 45.89 -3.53 -3.86
C VAL A 5 44.39 -3.32 -3.55
N LEU A 6 43.92 -3.33 -2.29
CA LEU A 6 42.48 -3.15 -1.98
C LEU A 6 42.18 -2.31 -0.71
N ARG A 7 42.98 -1.28 -0.38
CA ARG A 7 42.56 -0.30 0.65
C ARG A 7 41.81 0.85 -0.02
N TRP A 8 40.56 0.62 -0.41
CA TRP A 8 39.65 1.71 -0.75
C TRP A 8 39.42 2.55 0.50
N ARG A 9 39.61 3.87 0.42
CA ARG A 9 39.38 4.80 1.54
C ARG A 9 38.08 5.57 1.32
N TYR A 10 37.14 5.46 2.26
CA TYR A 10 35.88 6.20 2.23
C TYR A 10 35.97 7.57 2.89
N ILE A 11 36.90 7.74 3.83
CA ILE A 11 37.11 8.96 4.62
C ILE A 11 38.36 9.68 4.10
N SER A 12 38.24 10.96 3.76
CA SER A 12 39.39 11.76 3.29
C SER A 12 40.36 12.05 4.42
N ASP A 13 41.56 12.52 4.09
CA ASP A 13 42.54 12.92 5.11
C ASP A 13 42.02 14.08 5.99
N SER A 14 41.15 14.94 5.47
CA SER A 14 40.49 15.98 6.28
C SER A 14 39.47 15.39 7.26
N GLY A 15 38.64 14.45 6.81
CA GLY A 15 37.67 13.76 7.67
C GLY A 15 38.36 12.94 8.75
N ARG A 16 39.50 12.30 8.44
CA ARG A 16 40.32 11.58 9.42
C ARG A 16 40.78 12.48 10.58
N GLN A 17 41.06 13.75 10.32
CA GLN A 17 41.48 14.72 11.33
C GLN A 17 40.30 15.23 12.17
N LYS A 18 39.14 15.44 11.54
CA LYS A 18 37.94 16.01 12.20
C LYS A 18 37.09 14.98 12.92
N LEU A 19 37.12 13.72 12.50
CA LEU A 19 36.29 12.65 13.06
C LEU A 19 36.44 12.51 14.60
N PRO A 20 37.65 12.57 15.20
CA PRO A 20 37.80 12.56 16.66
C PRO A 20 37.20 13.77 17.38
N GLU A 21 37.02 14.89 16.68
CA GLU A 21 36.46 16.14 17.21
C GLU A 21 34.92 16.12 17.21
N HIS A 22 34.30 15.24 16.42
CA HIS A 22 32.85 15.14 16.33
C HIS A 22 32.21 14.86 17.69
N ARG A 23 31.15 15.59 18.01
CA ARG A 23 30.32 15.41 19.19
C ARG A 23 28.87 15.37 18.75
N TYR A 24 28.16 14.32 19.17
CA TYR A 24 26.74 14.19 18.90
C TYR A 24 25.96 15.36 19.50
N SER A 25 25.04 15.92 18.71
CA SER A 25 24.10 16.94 19.15
C SER A 25 22.73 16.54 18.62
N GLY A 26 21.78 16.36 19.53
CA GLY A 26 20.41 15.97 19.19
C GLY A 26 19.45 16.37 20.28
N THR A 27 18.23 16.69 19.89
CA THR A 27 17.12 16.98 20.81
C THR A 27 15.90 16.21 20.35
N ASP A 28 15.40 15.33 21.21
CA ASP A 28 14.12 14.66 21.00
C ASP A 28 13.04 15.27 21.90
N ASN A 29 12.12 16.00 21.27
CA ASN A 29 11.01 16.63 21.95
C ASN A 29 9.74 15.77 21.95
N SER A 30 9.75 14.59 21.31
CA SER A 30 8.58 13.71 21.22
C SER A 30 8.02 13.46 22.62
N LEU A 31 6.72 13.74 22.79
CA LEU A 31 6.06 13.50 24.06
C LEU A 31 6.13 12.02 24.45
N MET A 32 6.01 11.14 23.45
CA MET A 32 6.06 9.70 23.67
C MET A 32 7.49 9.25 24.03
N TYR A 33 8.51 9.87 23.45
CA TYR A 33 9.89 9.64 23.88
C TYR A 33 10.11 10.11 25.33
N ILE A 34 9.80 11.37 25.62
CA ILE A 34 10.08 12.01 26.92
C ILE A 34 9.36 11.28 28.06
N TYR A 35 8.08 10.93 27.88
CA TYR A 35 7.26 10.42 28.97
C TYR A 35 7.13 8.90 29.02
N PHE A 36 7.48 8.18 27.95
CA PHE A 36 7.31 6.73 27.90
C PHE A 36 8.60 5.99 27.50
N CYS A 37 9.10 6.17 26.28
CA CYS A 37 10.23 5.36 25.77
C CYS A 37 11.54 5.64 26.52
N SER A 38 11.86 6.91 26.79
CA SER A 38 13.10 7.30 27.47
C SER A 38 13.12 6.84 28.94
N PRO A 39 12.06 7.03 29.75
CA PRO A 39 11.99 6.46 31.10
C PRO A 39 12.07 4.92 31.11
N LEU A 40 11.39 4.25 30.18
CA LEU A 40 11.45 2.78 30.04
C LEU A 40 12.90 2.34 29.76
N ALA A 41 13.58 2.98 28.82
CA ALA A 41 14.95 2.65 28.48
C ALA A 41 15.95 3.02 29.61
N ASP A 42 15.71 4.10 30.37
CA ASP A 42 16.51 4.44 31.58
C ASP A 42 16.34 3.40 32.70
N TRP A 43 15.16 2.80 32.81
CA TRP A 43 14.94 1.69 33.72
C TRP A 43 15.61 0.41 33.21
N LEU A 44 15.38 0.04 31.94
CA LEU A 44 15.91 -1.20 31.36
C LEU A 44 17.43 -1.23 31.26
N VAL A 45 18.09 -0.12 30.92
CA VAL A 45 19.55 -0.08 30.78
C VAL A 45 20.25 -0.48 32.08
N GLN A 46 19.62 -0.31 33.25
CA GLN A 46 20.18 -0.69 34.55
C GLN A 46 20.49 -2.20 34.65
N PHE A 47 19.74 -3.04 33.92
CA PHE A 47 19.93 -4.49 33.89
C PHE A 47 21.01 -4.94 32.89
N PHE A 48 21.43 -4.08 31.97
CA PHE A 48 22.49 -4.40 31.02
C PHE A 48 23.83 -4.40 31.76
N PRO A 49 24.74 -5.36 31.51
CA PRO A 49 26.02 -5.35 32.19
C PRO A 49 26.95 -4.26 31.63
N LEU A 50 27.86 -3.75 32.47
CA LEU A 50 28.80 -2.67 32.09
C LEU A 50 29.89 -3.11 31.09
N TRP A 51 30.03 -4.41 30.82
CA TRP A 51 30.94 -4.93 29.79
C TRP A 51 30.31 -4.95 28.40
N LEU A 52 28.98 -4.83 28.29
CA LEU A 52 28.26 -4.92 27.04
C LEU A 52 28.38 -3.60 26.25
N ALA A 53 29.00 -3.66 25.08
CA ALA A 53 29.19 -2.52 24.22
C ALA A 53 27.84 -2.06 23.60
N PRO A 54 27.59 -0.74 23.48
CA PRO A 54 26.38 -0.19 22.87
C PRO A 54 26.10 -0.74 21.47
N ASN A 55 27.11 -0.81 20.62
CA ASN A 55 26.97 -1.30 19.25
C ASN A 55 26.47 -2.76 19.17
N VAL A 56 26.70 -3.57 20.21
CA VAL A 56 26.13 -4.93 20.28
C VAL A 56 24.63 -4.86 20.52
N ILE A 57 24.16 -3.91 21.33
CA ILE A 57 22.74 -3.68 21.62
C ILE A 57 22.03 -3.25 20.32
N THR A 58 22.59 -2.30 19.57
CA THR A 58 22.09 -1.88 18.25
C THR A 58 21.94 -3.07 17.29
N LEU A 59 22.98 -3.89 17.15
CA LEU A 59 22.97 -5.06 16.26
C LEU A 59 22.00 -6.17 16.72
N LEU A 60 21.82 -6.34 18.04
CA LEU A 60 20.81 -7.25 18.59
C LEU A 60 19.40 -6.75 18.29
N GLY A 61 19.14 -5.45 18.43
CA GLY A 61 17.89 -4.82 18.01
C GLY A 61 17.61 -5.12 16.55
N LEU A 62 18.58 -4.81 15.67
CA LEU A 62 18.46 -5.08 14.23
C LEU A 62 18.19 -6.56 13.92
N ALA A 63 18.82 -7.50 14.63
CA ALA A 63 18.55 -8.93 14.46
C ALA A 63 17.11 -9.31 14.83
N VAL A 64 16.54 -8.70 15.88
CA VAL A 64 15.14 -8.90 16.27
C VAL A 64 14.18 -8.31 15.22
N SER A 65 14.48 -7.14 14.67
CA SER A 65 13.69 -6.58 13.55
C SER A 65 13.75 -7.47 12.31
N LEU A 66 14.96 -7.98 11.98
CA LEU A 66 15.16 -8.91 10.88
C LEU A 66 14.34 -10.20 11.05
N LEU A 67 14.23 -10.73 12.27
CA LEU A 67 13.36 -11.88 12.56
C LEU A 67 11.89 -11.57 12.21
N GLY A 68 11.36 -10.43 12.69
CA GLY A 68 9.99 -10.03 12.40
C GLY A 68 9.73 -9.89 10.91
N TYR A 69 10.66 -9.26 10.18
CA TYR A 69 10.64 -9.19 8.73
C TYR A 69 10.65 -10.58 8.07
N LEU A 70 11.60 -11.45 8.42
CA LEU A 70 11.72 -12.77 7.79
C LEU A 70 10.45 -13.61 7.96
N VAL A 71 9.81 -13.55 9.14
CA VAL A 71 8.55 -14.28 9.39
C VAL A 71 7.40 -13.69 8.55
N VAL A 72 7.22 -12.36 8.53
CA VAL A 72 6.18 -11.73 7.70
C VAL A 72 6.39 -12.07 6.22
N GLN A 73 7.62 -11.96 5.72
CA GLN A 73 7.94 -12.24 4.32
C GLN A 73 7.86 -13.73 3.97
N TRP A 74 8.02 -14.63 4.93
CA TRP A 74 7.78 -16.05 4.73
C TRP A 74 6.30 -16.34 4.48
N HIS A 75 5.41 -15.64 5.20
CA HIS A 75 3.97 -15.81 5.06
C HIS A 75 3.36 -15.01 3.90
N SER A 76 3.90 -13.83 3.57
CA SER A 76 3.42 -12.97 2.48
C SER A 76 4.48 -12.64 1.42
N PRO A 77 5.03 -13.66 0.72
CA PRO A 77 5.42 -13.65 -0.68
C PRO A 77 5.49 -12.33 -1.43
N SER A 78 4.31 -12.06 -1.92
CA SER A 78 4.01 -11.11 -2.95
C SER A 78 3.24 -9.94 -2.37
N PHE A 79 3.15 -9.83 -1.03
CA PHE A 79 2.31 -8.88 -0.32
C PHE A 79 0.83 -9.04 -0.64
N THR A 80 0.38 -10.26 -0.95
CA THR A 80 -1.03 -10.57 -1.27
C THR A 80 -1.62 -11.54 -0.27
N GLU A 81 -0.80 -12.44 0.24
CA GLU A 81 -1.21 -13.52 1.11
C GLU A 81 -1.49 -12.99 2.53
N PRO A 82 -2.66 -13.31 3.12
CA PRO A 82 -2.94 -12.94 4.50
C PRO A 82 -2.02 -13.70 5.45
N CYS A 83 -1.51 -13.02 6.48
CA CYS A 83 -0.69 -13.63 7.53
C CYS A 83 -1.57 -14.06 8.72
N PRO A 84 -1.28 -15.20 9.36
CA PRO A 84 -1.93 -15.57 10.61
C PRO A 84 -1.75 -14.52 11.71
N SER A 85 -2.73 -14.32 12.58
CA SER A 85 -2.71 -13.29 13.63
C SER A 85 -1.45 -13.29 14.52
N TRP A 86 -0.91 -14.47 14.84
CA TRP A 86 0.31 -14.59 15.67
C TRP A 86 1.54 -13.94 15.02
N VAL A 87 1.59 -13.88 13.68
CA VAL A 87 2.67 -13.21 12.94
C VAL A 87 2.65 -11.72 13.22
N TRP A 88 1.47 -11.10 13.29
CA TRP A 88 1.33 -9.68 13.60
C TRP A 88 1.64 -9.36 15.06
N PHE A 89 1.29 -10.24 16.01
CA PHE A 89 1.75 -10.10 17.39
C PHE A 89 3.28 -10.20 17.51
N LEU A 90 3.90 -11.13 16.78
CA LEU A 90 5.35 -11.25 16.73
C LEU A 90 5.99 -10.00 16.09
N ALA A 91 5.44 -9.50 14.99
CA ALA A 91 5.91 -8.27 14.34
C ALA A 91 5.84 -7.06 15.30
N ALA A 92 4.73 -6.90 16.03
CA ALA A 92 4.60 -5.86 17.06
C ALA A 92 5.68 -6.00 18.15
N TRP A 93 5.90 -7.22 18.65
CA TRP A 93 6.92 -7.49 19.65
C TRP A 93 8.34 -7.20 19.13
N CYS A 94 8.65 -7.63 17.90
CA CYS A 94 9.94 -7.38 17.26
C CYS A 94 10.20 -5.89 17.07
N THR A 95 9.24 -5.14 16.54
CA THR A 95 9.35 -3.70 16.29
C THR A 95 9.48 -2.91 17.60
N PHE A 96 8.68 -3.24 18.62
CA PHE A 96 8.78 -2.61 19.92
C PHE A 96 10.12 -2.91 20.62
N THR A 97 10.60 -4.15 20.49
CA THR A 97 11.90 -4.56 21.04
C THR A 97 13.05 -3.86 20.33
N TYR A 98 13.01 -3.75 19.00
CA TYR A 98 13.99 -2.98 18.21
C TYR A 98 14.08 -1.54 18.74
N GLN A 99 12.95 -0.84 18.78
CA GLN A 99 12.85 0.54 19.25
C GLN A 99 13.37 0.73 20.68
N THR A 100 13.11 -0.27 21.54
CA THR A 100 13.55 -0.21 22.93
C THR A 100 15.06 -0.39 23.03
N LEU A 101 15.64 -1.32 22.28
CA LEU A 101 17.08 -1.58 22.27
C LEU A 101 17.87 -0.43 21.64
N ASP A 102 17.34 0.17 20.58
CA ASP A 102 17.80 1.42 19.97
C ASP A 102 17.91 2.54 21.02
N ASN A 103 16.83 2.84 21.75
CA ASN A 103 16.86 3.83 22.83
C ASN A 103 17.83 3.49 23.99
N ILE A 104 18.08 2.20 24.24
CA ILE A 104 18.99 1.73 25.29
C ILE A 104 20.45 1.92 24.88
N ASP A 105 20.81 1.80 23.60
CA ASP A 105 22.22 1.83 23.19
C ASP A 105 22.89 3.17 23.52
N GLY A 106 22.23 4.30 23.28
CA GLY A 106 22.75 5.62 23.56
C GLY A 106 22.83 5.88 25.06
N LYS A 107 21.88 5.34 25.82
CA LYS A 107 21.91 5.37 27.29
C LYS A 107 23.06 4.53 27.84
N GLN A 108 23.29 3.34 27.28
CA GLN A 108 24.42 2.49 27.62
C GLN A 108 25.73 3.20 27.27
N ALA A 109 25.83 3.82 26.09
CA ALA A 109 27.02 4.54 25.65
C ALA A 109 27.41 5.68 26.59
N ARG A 110 26.42 6.41 27.12
CA ARG A 110 26.65 7.42 28.17
C ARG A 110 27.07 6.78 29.49
N ARG A 111 26.45 5.65 29.87
CA ARG A 111 26.74 4.95 31.13
C ARG A 111 28.14 4.30 31.14
N THR A 112 28.61 3.83 29.99
CA THR A 112 29.93 3.21 29.82
C THR A 112 31.00 4.19 29.35
N ASP A 113 30.67 5.48 29.18
CA ASP A 113 31.59 6.52 28.70
C ASP A 113 32.23 6.14 27.35
N SER A 114 31.41 5.60 26.45
CA SER A 114 31.82 5.05 25.16
C SER A 114 31.02 5.60 23.97
N ALA A 115 30.36 6.75 24.15
CA ALA A 115 29.72 7.49 23.06
C ALA A 115 30.77 7.90 22.02
N SER A 116 30.50 7.65 20.74
CA SER A 116 31.45 7.90 19.67
C SER A 116 30.73 8.15 18.33
N PRO A 117 31.35 8.87 17.38
CA PRO A 117 30.80 9.00 16.02
C PRO A 117 30.66 7.65 15.30
N LEU A 118 31.50 6.65 15.65
CA LEU A 118 31.34 5.28 15.14
C LEU A 118 30.02 4.66 15.61
N GLY A 119 29.69 4.80 16.90
CA GLY A 119 28.43 4.29 17.44
C GLY A 119 27.22 4.94 16.74
N LEU A 120 27.24 6.27 16.60
CA LEU A 120 26.21 7.02 15.87
C LEU A 120 26.07 6.56 14.41
N PHE A 121 27.17 6.26 13.73
CA PHE A 121 27.15 5.75 12.36
C PHE A 121 26.54 4.35 12.25
N ILE A 122 26.81 3.47 13.21
CA ILE A 122 26.22 2.11 13.27
C ILE A 122 24.72 2.20 13.56
N ASP A 123 24.34 3.05 14.51
CA ASP A 123 22.96 3.30 14.92
C ASP A 123 22.09 3.78 13.76
N HIS A 124 22.46 4.91 13.13
CA HIS A 124 21.75 5.43 11.95
C HIS A 124 21.77 4.44 10.77
N GLY A 125 22.82 3.62 10.65
CA GLY A 125 22.90 2.56 9.65
C GLY A 125 21.88 1.43 9.89
N ALA A 126 21.71 1.03 11.14
CA ALA A 126 20.72 0.04 11.56
C ALA A 126 19.30 0.58 11.36
N ASP A 127 19.04 1.83 11.73
CA ASP A 127 17.76 2.50 11.50
C ASP A 127 17.41 2.61 10.03
N GLY A 128 18.37 3.00 9.18
CA GLY A 128 18.18 3.03 7.74
C GLY A 128 17.78 1.66 7.18
N LEU A 129 18.35 0.56 7.70
CA LEU A 129 17.95 -0.79 7.28
C LEU A 129 16.58 -1.17 7.83
N ASN A 130 16.29 -0.79 9.08
CA ASN A 130 14.99 -1.02 9.70
C ASN A 130 13.84 -0.30 8.96
N ILE A 131 14.09 0.86 8.36
CA ILE A 131 13.16 1.56 7.45
C ILE A 131 12.81 0.66 6.25
N VAL A 132 13.79 -0.02 5.64
CA VAL A 132 13.56 -0.94 4.51
C VAL A 132 12.73 -2.14 4.95
N LEU A 133 13.13 -2.79 6.04
CA LEU A 133 12.46 -3.98 6.59
C LEU A 133 11.01 -3.68 6.97
N SER A 134 10.79 -2.59 7.72
CA SER A 134 9.46 -2.18 8.18
C SER A 134 8.55 -1.79 7.02
N SER A 135 9.08 -1.10 6.00
CA SER A 135 8.30 -0.77 4.81
C SER A 135 7.78 -2.01 4.09
N LEU A 136 8.62 -3.03 3.91
CA LEU A 136 8.23 -4.31 3.31
C LEU A 136 7.18 -5.05 4.14
N ASN A 137 7.26 -4.97 5.47
CA ASN A 137 6.22 -5.52 6.35
C ASN A 137 4.91 -4.74 6.26
N VAL A 138 4.94 -3.42 6.11
CA VAL A 138 3.72 -2.61 5.89
C VAL A 138 3.08 -2.91 4.53
N LEU A 139 3.87 -3.16 3.49
CA LEU A 139 3.34 -3.62 2.20
C LEU A 139 2.56 -4.94 2.36
N ALA A 140 3.11 -5.89 3.12
CA ALA A 140 2.44 -7.15 3.46
C ALA A 140 1.19 -6.92 4.32
N LEU A 141 1.30 -6.07 5.36
CA LEU A 141 0.21 -5.73 6.28
C LEU A 141 -1.03 -5.22 5.54
N LEU A 142 -0.82 -4.31 4.60
CA LEU A 142 -1.86 -3.66 3.82
C LEU A 142 -2.26 -4.46 2.56
N GLN A 143 -1.65 -5.63 2.33
CA GLN A 143 -1.84 -6.50 1.16
C GLN A 143 -1.75 -5.75 -0.19
N LEU A 144 -0.72 -4.92 -0.37
CA LEU A 144 -0.58 -4.05 -1.55
C LEU A 144 -0.03 -4.75 -2.81
N GLY A 145 0.21 -6.06 -2.76
CA GLY A 145 0.74 -6.83 -3.87
C GLY A 145 -0.21 -6.99 -5.06
N ALA A 146 -1.51 -7.10 -4.78
CA ALA A 146 -2.56 -7.37 -5.77
C ALA A 146 -3.29 -6.09 -6.21
N ARG A 147 -3.10 -4.97 -5.50
CA ARG A 147 -3.74 -3.70 -5.87
C ARG A 147 -3.13 -3.19 -7.18
N ALA A 148 -4.00 -2.89 -8.16
CA ALA A 148 -3.63 -2.27 -9.45
C ALA A 148 -2.97 -0.88 -9.31
N SER A 149 -2.86 -0.37 -8.09
CA SER A 149 -2.36 0.95 -7.73
C SER A 149 -0.91 0.87 -7.24
N CYS A 150 0.02 0.77 -8.19
CA CYS A 150 1.47 0.98 -7.99
C CYS A 150 1.78 2.19 -7.08
N TRP A 151 0.97 3.25 -7.16
CA TRP A 151 1.11 4.45 -6.33
C TRP A 151 1.00 4.18 -4.82
N ALA A 152 0.21 3.20 -4.36
CA ALA A 152 0.02 2.92 -2.93
C ALA A 152 1.30 2.34 -2.32
N SER A 153 1.93 1.38 -3.00
CA SER A 153 3.19 0.78 -2.58
C SER A 153 4.34 1.80 -2.59
N VAL A 154 4.36 2.69 -3.59
CA VAL A 154 5.31 3.81 -3.64
C VAL A 154 5.05 4.81 -2.52
N ALA A 155 3.78 5.09 -2.20
CA ALA A 155 3.41 5.97 -1.10
C ALA A 155 3.85 5.41 0.26
N VAL A 156 3.70 4.09 0.50
CA VAL A 156 4.25 3.43 1.71
C VAL A 156 5.78 3.58 1.76
N TRP A 157 6.47 3.34 0.65
CA TRP A 157 7.93 3.53 0.59
C TRP A 157 8.34 4.98 0.87
N ALA A 158 7.65 5.95 0.27
CA ALA A 158 7.87 7.37 0.52
C ALA A 158 7.57 7.73 1.98
N ALA A 159 6.53 7.14 2.58
CA ALA A 159 6.12 7.42 3.95
C ALA A 159 7.20 7.08 4.98
N SER A 160 7.99 6.04 4.73
CA SER A 160 9.10 5.67 5.62
C SER A 160 10.42 6.34 5.23
N SER A 161 10.75 6.39 3.94
CA SER A 161 12.07 6.84 3.47
C SER A 161 12.24 8.36 3.47
N VAL A 162 11.18 9.13 3.18
CA VAL A 162 11.27 10.60 3.09
C VAL A 162 11.57 11.21 4.46
N PRO A 163 10.83 10.92 5.55
CA PRO A 163 11.11 11.52 6.86
C PRO A 163 12.52 11.20 7.36
N PHE A 164 12.98 9.96 7.16
CA PHE A 164 14.32 9.56 7.57
C PHE A 164 15.39 10.32 6.78
N PHE A 165 15.31 10.32 5.45
CA PHE A 165 16.27 11.05 4.61
C PHE A 165 16.27 12.55 4.92
N SER A 166 15.09 13.17 5.07
CA SER A 166 14.99 14.61 5.32
C SER A 166 15.51 15.00 6.70
N ALA A 167 15.33 14.17 7.72
CA ALA A 167 15.90 14.38 9.05
C ALA A 167 17.43 14.23 9.05
N THR A 168 17.99 13.20 8.40
CA THR A 168 19.45 13.06 8.25
C THR A 168 20.06 14.22 7.43
N TRP A 169 19.32 14.69 6.42
CA TRP A 169 19.73 15.86 5.62
C TRP A 169 19.66 17.17 6.41
N GLU A 170 18.67 17.33 7.27
CA GLU A 170 18.62 18.44 8.22
C GLU A 170 19.81 18.39 9.18
N GLU A 171 20.07 17.24 9.81
CA GLU A 171 21.19 17.05 10.74
C GLU A 171 22.55 17.37 10.07
N TYR A 172 22.74 16.94 8.82
CA TYR A 172 23.94 17.27 8.04
C TYR A 172 24.19 18.79 7.96
N PHE A 173 23.14 19.58 7.74
CA PHE A 173 23.28 21.04 7.57
C PHE A 173 23.28 21.81 8.89
N THR A 174 22.40 21.45 9.81
CA THR A 174 22.22 22.13 11.10
C THR A 174 23.31 21.74 12.08
N GLY A 175 23.88 20.53 11.94
CA GLY A 175 24.80 19.94 12.91
C GLY A 175 24.09 19.35 14.12
N THR A 176 22.76 19.22 14.12
CA THR A 176 21.97 18.72 15.24
C THR A 176 20.73 17.98 14.76
N LEU A 177 20.48 16.79 15.30
CA LEU A 177 19.25 16.04 15.01
C LEU A 177 18.09 16.61 15.82
N TYR A 178 17.13 17.25 15.15
CA TYR A 178 15.92 17.78 15.79
C TYR A 178 14.74 16.84 15.55
N LEU A 179 14.18 16.27 16.62
CA LEU A 179 12.95 15.48 16.56
C LEU A 179 11.82 16.25 17.25
N GLY A 180 10.74 16.46 16.51
CA GLY A 180 9.60 17.26 16.95
C GLY A 180 8.78 16.61 18.06
N ALA A 181 7.95 17.42 18.74
CA ALA A 181 7.10 16.93 19.84
C ALA A 181 6.01 15.95 19.40
N PHE A 182 5.62 16.03 18.14
CA PHE A 182 4.69 15.13 17.49
C PHE A 182 5.30 14.71 16.15
N ASN A 183 4.91 13.53 15.69
CA ASN A 183 5.34 12.97 14.41
C ASN A 183 6.87 12.77 14.34
N GLY A 184 7.49 12.48 15.49
CA GLY A 184 8.87 12.02 15.58
C GLY A 184 8.99 10.53 15.25
N PRO A 185 10.22 10.00 15.08
CA PRO A 185 10.47 8.58 14.79
C PRO A 185 9.80 7.66 15.82
N THR A 186 9.92 8.00 17.11
CA THR A 186 9.27 7.27 18.22
C THR A 186 7.76 7.11 18.05
N ASP A 187 7.07 8.18 17.63
CA ASP A 187 5.63 8.15 17.44
C ASP A 187 5.25 7.23 16.28
N GLY A 188 5.99 7.33 15.16
CA GLY A 188 5.77 6.50 13.97
C GLY A 188 5.93 5.00 14.26
N VAL A 189 6.98 4.63 14.99
CA VAL A 189 7.25 3.23 15.36
C VAL A 189 6.16 2.67 16.29
N LEU A 190 5.67 3.48 17.23
CA LEU A 190 4.59 3.04 18.13
C LEU A 190 3.23 2.95 17.43
N ILE A 191 2.94 3.83 16.47
CA ILE A 191 1.75 3.67 15.61
C ILE A 191 1.87 2.38 14.80
N LEU A 192 3.05 2.05 14.29
CA LEU A 192 3.27 0.79 13.57
C LEU A 192 3.07 -0.44 14.48
N CYS A 193 3.59 -0.40 15.71
CA CYS A 193 3.32 -1.43 16.72
C CYS A 193 1.82 -1.59 16.99
N ALA A 194 1.09 -0.47 17.15
CA ALA A 194 -0.36 -0.49 17.36
C ALA A 194 -1.10 -1.06 16.15
N ALA A 195 -0.67 -0.73 14.93
CA ALA A 195 -1.23 -1.28 13.69
C ALA A 195 -1.05 -2.80 13.62
N TYR A 196 0.14 -3.33 13.97
CA TYR A 196 0.39 -4.76 14.05
C TYR A 196 -0.47 -5.44 15.13
N LEU A 197 -0.59 -4.85 16.33
CA LEU A 197 -1.45 -5.38 17.40
C LEU A 197 -2.93 -5.40 16.98
N ALA A 198 -3.42 -4.31 16.38
CA ALA A 198 -4.79 -4.21 15.89
C ALA A 198 -5.07 -5.28 14.82
N THR A 199 -4.13 -5.50 13.92
CA THR A 199 -4.25 -6.54 12.87
C THR A 199 -4.26 -7.94 13.48
N GLY A 200 -3.43 -8.20 14.50
CA GLY A 200 -3.45 -9.47 15.22
C GLY A 200 -4.78 -9.73 15.93
N LEU A 201 -5.40 -8.68 16.49
CA LEU A 201 -6.66 -8.77 17.24
C LEU A 201 -7.92 -8.81 16.36
N LEU A 202 -7.97 -7.99 15.32
CA LEU A 202 -9.15 -7.74 14.51
C LEU A 202 -9.16 -8.48 13.18
N GLY A 203 -8.06 -9.14 12.81
CA GLY A 203 -7.88 -9.73 11.50
C GLY A 203 -7.27 -8.75 10.49
N GLN A 204 -6.67 -9.29 9.44
CA GLN A 204 -5.99 -8.50 8.42
C GLN A 204 -6.97 -7.87 7.41
N GLU A 205 -8.19 -8.43 7.31
CA GLU A 205 -9.33 -7.86 6.59
C GLU A 205 -9.72 -6.45 7.05
N LEU A 206 -9.28 -6.04 8.26
CA LEU A 206 -9.39 -4.66 8.73
C LEU A 206 -8.91 -3.66 7.67
N TRP A 207 -7.81 -3.95 6.97
CA TRP A 207 -7.19 -3.02 6.03
C TRP A 207 -7.92 -2.93 4.69
N SER A 208 -8.67 -3.97 4.32
CA SER A 208 -9.53 -3.98 3.12
C SER A 208 -10.94 -3.50 3.43
N ALA A 209 -11.31 -3.35 4.70
CA ALA A 209 -12.58 -2.76 5.09
C ALA A 209 -12.75 -1.38 4.46
N GLU A 210 -13.88 -1.16 3.81
CA GLU A 210 -14.19 0.13 3.18
C GLU A 210 -14.49 1.17 4.25
N VAL A 211 -13.85 2.34 4.12
CA VAL A 211 -14.18 3.52 4.91
C VAL A 211 -15.18 4.34 4.11
N PHE A 212 -14.73 5.04 3.05
CA PHE A 212 -15.55 5.99 2.26
C PHE A 212 -15.27 5.91 0.76
N PHE A 213 -16.27 6.08 -0.10
CA PHE A 213 -16.09 6.29 -1.55
C PHE A 213 -15.18 5.26 -2.25
N GLY A 214 -15.23 3.99 -1.82
CA GLY A 214 -14.33 2.94 -2.32
C GLY A 214 -12.89 2.98 -1.77
N PHE A 215 -12.56 3.94 -0.89
CA PHE A 215 -11.32 3.96 -0.12
C PHE A 215 -11.44 3.03 1.09
N CYS A 216 -10.47 2.14 1.23
CA CYS A 216 -10.38 1.25 2.39
C CYS A 216 -9.55 1.87 3.52
N VAL A 217 -9.52 1.19 4.68
CA VAL A 217 -8.72 1.61 5.84
C VAL A 217 -7.24 1.74 5.46
N ALA A 218 -6.72 0.88 4.58
CA ALA A 218 -5.36 1.01 4.08
C ALA A 218 -5.14 2.34 3.33
N ASP A 219 -6.06 2.73 2.45
CA ASP A 219 -5.91 3.97 1.69
C ASP A 219 -5.98 5.21 2.59
N ALA A 220 -6.92 5.21 3.54
CA ALA A 220 -7.03 6.27 4.54
C ALA A 220 -5.76 6.39 5.40
N THR A 221 -5.17 5.25 5.76
CA THR A 221 -3.92 5.19 6.52
C THR A 221 -2.75 5.71 5.71
N ILE A 222 -2.62 5.31 4.44
CA ILE A 222 -1.58 5.82 3.53
C ILE A 222 -1.72 7.34 3.35
N ALA A 223 -2.95 7.84 3.19
CA ALA A 223 -3.21 9.27 3.06
C ALA A 223 -2.82 10.04 4.34
N PHE A 224 -3.18 9.52 5.51
CA PHE A 224 -2.79 10.07 6.81
C PHE A 224 -1.26 10.17 6.95
N TYR A 225 -0.54 9.07 6.66
CA TYR A 225 0.92 9.09 6.66
C TYR A 225 1.50 10.07 5.62
N GLY A 226 0.87 10.20 4.46
CA GLY A 226 1.25 11.20 3.45
C GLY A 226 1.21 12.63 4.00
N VAL A 227 0.18 12.97 4.79
CA VAL A 227 0.09 14.27 5.49
C VAL A 227 1.21 14.42 6.52
N CYS A 228 1.43 13.39 7.35
CA CYS A 228 2.51 13.39 8.34
C CYS A 228 3.89 13.61 7.70
N VAL A 229 4.17 12.91 6.60
CA VAL A 229 5.43 13.02 5.86
C VAL A 229 5.61 14.42 5.29
N LEU A 230 4.55 15.00 4.71
CA LEU A 230 4.59 16.37 4.20
C LEU A 230 4.93 17.38 5.31
N VAL A 231 4.31 17.24 6.48
CA VAL A 231 4.58 18.12 7.63
C VAL A 231 6.04 17.99 8.08
N THR A 232 6.56 16.77 8.24
CA THR A 232 7.96 16.55 8.64
C THR A 232 8.93 17.10 7.60
N ALA A 233 8.74 16.78 6.33
CA ALA A 233 9.62 17.24 5.26
C ALA A 233 9.64 18.78 5.14
N LEU A 234 8.49 19.45 5.29
CA LEU A 234 8.41 20.91 5.33
C LEU A 234 9.11 21.50 6.56
N GLY A 235 8.99 20.84 7.72
CA GLY A 235 9.72 21.18 8.93
C GLY A 235 11.24 21.13 8.73
N ASN A 236 11.76 20.00 8.27
CA ASN A 236 13.19 19.83 7.99
C ASN A 236 13.68 20.84 6.93
N LEU A 237 12.89 21.07 5.88
CA LEU A 237 13.19 22.06 4.83
C LEU A 237 13.33 23.47 5.39
N ARG A 238 12.42 23.85 6.29
CA ARG A 238 12.44 25.14 6.97
C ARG A 238 13.69 25.29 7.83
N SER A 239 14.03 24.29 8.64
CA SER A 239 15.25 24.32 9.48
C SER A 239 16.52 24.51 8.66
N VAL A 240 16.66 23.76 7.55
CA VAL A 240 17.80 23.91 6.64
C VAL A 240 17.81 25.28 6.00
N TRP A 241 16.65 25.80 5.58
CA TRP A 241 16.55 27.15 5.01
C TRP A 241 16.99 28.23 6.00
N GLU A 242 16.59 28.13 7.27
CA GLU A 242 16.98 29.07 8.33
C GLU A 242 18.51 29.07 8.54
N VAL A 243 19.15 27.89 8.60
CA VAL A 243 20.61 27.77 8.74
C VAL A 243 21.34 28.27 7.49
N GLN A 244 20.86 27.95 6.30
CA GLN A 244 21.46 28.42 5.04
C GLN A 244 21.39 29.94 4.93
N ARG A 245 20.23 30.52 5.27
CA ARG A 245 20.02 31.97 5.32
C ARG A 245 20.95 32.63 6.33
N ALA A 246 21.08 32.08 7.53
CA ALA A 246 21.98 32.58 8.57
C ALA A 246 23.46 32.54 8.11
N ARG A 247 23.87 31.47 7.41
CA ARG A 247 25.21 31.32 6.84
C ARG A 247 25.43 32.11 5.53
N LYS A 248 24.42 32.85 5.04
CA LYS A 248 24.44 33.55 3.74
C LYS A 248 24.77 32.63 2.55
N HIS A 249 24.40 31.36 2.65
CA HIS A 249 24.57 30.36 1.61
C HIS A 249 23.26 30.14 0.84
N SER A 250 23.37 29.63 -0.39
CA SER A 250 22.20 29.43 -1.25
C SER A 250 21.48 28.12 -0.93
N MET A 251 20.16 28.20 -0.73
CA MET A 251 19.31 27.01 -0.57
C MET A 251 19.37 26.06 -1.79
N ARG A 252 19.69 26.59 -2.99
CA ARG A 252 19.83 25.77 -4.21
C ARG A 252 20.97 24.75 -4.09
N SER A 253 22.03 25.09 -3.37
CA SER A 253 23.14 24.17 -3.10
C SER A 253 22.68 23.02 -2.19
N ALA A 254 21.95 23.34 -1.12
CA ALA A 254 21.43 22.33 -0.19
C ALA A 254 20.43 21.38 -0.85
N LEU A 255 19.50 21.92 -1.65
CA LEU A 255 18.55 21.14 -2.45
C LEU A 255 19.24 20.31 -3.54
N GLY A 256 20.45 20.70 -3.98
CA GLY A 256 21.24 19.90 -4.92
C GLY A 256 21.59 18.51 -4.39
N PHE A 257 21.75 18.38 -3.06
CA PHE A 257 22.08 17.12 -2.40
C PHE A 257 20.91 16.13 -2.32
N THR A 258 19.67 16.61 -2.45
CA THR A 258 18.48 15.74 -2.41
C THR A 258 18.15 15.12 -3.77
N ARG A 259 18.74 15.62 -4.87
CA ARG A 259 18.43 15.18 -6.24
C ARG A 259 18.50 13.66 -6.47
N PRO A 260 19.52 12.92 -5.97
CA PRO A 260 19.57 11.47 -6.15
C PRO A 260 18.42 10.74 -5.47
N PHE A 261 18.04 11.20 -4.27
CA PHE A 261 16.89 10.67 -3.54
C PHE A 261 15.56 11.00 -4.24
N CYS A 262 15.40 12.24 -4.72
CA CYS A 262 14.23 12.60 -5.53
C CYS A 262 14.16 11.78 -6.83
N GLY A 263 15.30 11.54 -7.48
CA GLY A 263 15.39 10.68 -8.67
C GLY A 263 14.97 9.25 -8.38
N GLN A 264 15.33 8.70 -7.22
CA GLN A 264 14.87 7.40 -6.75
C GLN A 264 13.35 7.35 -6.54
N LEU A 265 12.76 8.37 -5.91
CA LEU A 265 11.30 8.44 -5.73
C LEU A 265 10.57 8.52 -7.08
N LEU A 266 11.09 9.32 -8.02
CA LEU A 266 10.56 9.39 -9.38
C LEU A 266 10.72 8.06 -10.13
N ALA A 267 11.84 7.36 -9.96
CA ALA A 267 12.05 6.02 -10.50
C ALA A 267 11.05 5.02 -9.92
N ALA A 268 10.79 5.07 -8.61
CA ALA A 268 9.76 4.27 -7.95
C ALA A 268 8.37 4.52 -8.54
N CYS A 269 8.00 5.78 -8.80
CA CYS A 269 6.72 6.15 -9.43
C CYS A 269 6.60 5.71 -10.90
N SER A 270 7.69 5.79 -11.67
CA SER A 270 7.69 5.59 -13.13
C SER A 270 7.89 4.14 -13.57
N LEU A 271 8.56 3.33 -12.74
CA LEU A 271 8.93 1.93 -13.01
C LEU A 271 8.18 0.91 -12.15
N GLY A 272 7.33 1.34 -11.20
CA GLY A 272 6.54 0.37 -10.46
C GLY A 272 5.66 -0.45 -11.43
N PRO A 273 5.42 -1.75 -11.13
CA PRO A 273 5.12 -2.72 -12.16
C PRO A 273 3.88 -2.33 -12.94
N ARG A 274 4.07 -1.96 -14.22
CA ARG A 274 2.94 -1.79 -15.15
C ARG A 274 2.22 -3.13 -15.39
N HIS A 275 2.89 -4.24 -15.03
CA HIS A 275 2.34 -5.60 -14.95
C HIS A 275 2.86 -6.30 -13.68
N PRO A 276 2.07 -6.44 -12.59
CA PRO A 276 2.49 -7.12 -11.35
C PRO A 276 2.89 -8.60 -11.55
N GLN A 277 2.56 -9.19 -12.70
CA GLN A 277 2.98 -10.55 -13.07
C GLN A 277 4.42 -10.65 -13.60
N GLU A 278 5.06 -9.53 -13.97
CA GLU A 278 6.40 -9.53 -14.60
C GLU A 278 7.53 -9.14 -13.63
N VAL A 279 7.19 -8.51 -12.49
CA VAL A 279 8.15 -7.99 -11.51
C VAL A 279 7.73 -8.36 -10.09
N ASP A 280 8.57 -9.17 -9.44
CA ASP A 280 8.53 -9.40 -7.99
C ASP A 280 8.77 -8.08 -7.23
N LEU A 281 7.70 -7.58 -6.61
CA LEU A 281 7.66 -6.34 -5.85
C LEU A 281 8.68 -6.33 -4.71
N ARG A 282 8.96 -7.47 -4.08
CA ARG A 282 9.92 -7.56 -2.97
C ARG A 282 11.32 -7.20 -3.43
N ILE A 283 11.74 -7.74 -4.57
CA ILE A 283 13.05 -7.46 -5.16
C ILE A 283 13.14 -5.99 -5.58
N TRP A 284 12.05 -5.43 -6.09
CA TRP A 284 11.98 -4.02 -6.44
C TRP A 284 12.16 -3.10 -5.22
N PHE A 285 11.44 -3.35 -4.13
CA PHE A 285 11.56 -2.54 -2.92
C PHE A 285 12.88 -2.75 -2.19
N TRP A 286 13.50 -3.93 -2.27
CA TRP A 286 14.89 -4.12 -1.83
C TRP A 286 15.90 -3.36 -2.67
N PHE A 287 15.68 -3.29 -3.99
CA PHE A 287 16.52 -2.49 -4.87
C PHE A 287 16.45 -0.99 -4.49
N LEU A 288 15.23 -0.47 -4.29
CA LEU A 288 15.03 0.88 -3.75
C LEU A 288 15.68 1.02 -2.37
N GLY A 289 15.43 0.08 -1.46
CA GLY A 289 16.01 0.07 -0.12
C GLY A 289 17.54 0.14 -0.13
N ALA A 290 18.20 -0.67 -0.96
CA ALA A 290 19.64 -0.70 -1.08
C ALA A 290 20.22 0.63 -1.60
N PHE A 291 19.54 1.27 -2.54
CA PHE A 291 19.95 2.59 -3.03
C PHE A 291 19.78 3.67 -1.96
N PHE A 292 18.64 3.67 -1.26
CA PHE A 292 18.37 4.57 -0.15
C PHE A 292 19.42 4.43 0.95
N LEU A 293 19.75 3.19 1.32
CA LEU A 293 20.78 2.84 2.30
C LEU A 293 22.15 3.42 1.95
N ILE A 294 22.58 3.36 0.68
CA ILE A 294 23.82 4.01 0.25
C ILE A 294 23.76 5.52 0.47
N LEU A 295 22.66 6.16 0.08
CA LEU A 295 22.53 7.62 0.21
C LEU A 295 22.59 8.07 1.67
N VAL A 296 21.81 7.44 2.56
CA VAL A 296 21.78 7.83 3.98
C VAL A 296 23.10 7.47 4.69
N SER A 297 23.73 6.34 4.36
CA SER A 297 25.06 6.02 4.91
C SER A 297 26.13 7.02 4.45
N LEU A 298 26.13 7.43 3.18
CA LEU A 298 27.07 8.45 2.71
C LEU A 298 26.82 9.82 3.34
N LEU A 299 25.56 10.18 3.55
CA LEU A 299 25.15 11.43 4.19
C LEU A 299 25.59 11.47 5.65
N GLN A 300 25.34 10.39 6.39
CA GLN A 300 25.78 10.26 7.78
C GLN A 300 27.30 10.25 7.88
N LEU A 301 28.00 9.54 6.99
CA LEU A 301 29.46 9.54 6.97
C LEU A 301 30.02 10.94 6.73
N ALA A 302 29.44 11.69 5.80
CA ALA A 302 29.83 13.07 5.55
C ALA A 302 29.58 13.97 6.77
N HIS A 303 28.46 13.77 7.47
CA HIS A 303 28.13 14.49 8.69
C HIS A 303 29.17 14.24 9.80
N VAL A 304 29.41 12.98 10.18
CA VAL A 304 30.32 12.63 11.29
C VAL A 304 31.78 12.97 10.99
N CYS A 305 32.18 12.94 9.71
CA CYS A 305 33.52 13.36 9.27
C CYS A 305 33.63 14.87 9.02
N SER A 306 32.53 15.63 9.08
CA SER A 306 32.48 17.06 8.71
C SER A 306 33.05 17.32 7.31
N GLU A 307 32.62 16.49 6.36
CA GLU A 307 33.00 16.52 4.95
C GLU A 307 31.84 16.96 4.05
N SER A 308 32.17 17.34 2.82
CA SER A 308 31.15 17.59 1.79
C SER A 308 30.47 16.29 1.40
N TYR A 309 29.14 16.27 1.45
CA TYR A 309 28.37 15.12 0.97
C TYR A 309 28.46 15.03 -0.56
N VAL A 310 28.95 13.88 -1.05
CA VAL A 310 29.08 13.59 -2.48
C VAL A 310 28.21 12.37 -2.81
N PRO A 311 26.94 12.59 -3.20
CA PRO A 311 26.03 11.48 -3.45
C PRO A 311 26.23 10.82 -4.82
N TRP A 312 26.81 11.53 -5.78
CA TRP A 312 27.04 11.03 -7.14
C TRP A 312 28.33 10.22 -7.22
N ARG A 313 28.30 8.98 -6.75
CA ARG A 313 29.42 8.03 -6.90
C ARG A 313 29.21 7.11 -8.09
N TRP A 314 30.29 6.52 -8.61
CA TRP A 314 30.22 5.53 -9.70
C TRP A 314 29.30 4.35 -9.37
N SER A 315 29.20 3.95 -8.10
CA SER A 315 28.24 2.94 -7.64
C SER A 315 26.78 3.39 -7.85
N VAL A 316 26.47 4.65 -7.59
CA VAL A 316 25.14 5.28 -7.75
C VAL A 316 24.82 5.53 -9.24
N LEU A 317 25.83 5.89 -10.05
CA LEU A 317 25.70 6.09 -11.51
C LEU A 317 25.56 4.79 -12.29
N ALA A 318 26.35 3.76 -11.97
CA ALA A 318 26.18 2.41 -12.56
C ALA A 318 24.77 1.86 -12.28
N LEU A 319 24.20 2.25 -11.14
CA LEU A 319 22.85 1.89 -10.75
C LEU A 319 21.75 2.65 -11.47
N ALA A 320 21.91 3.96 -11.63
CA ALA A 320 21.01 4.76 -12.44
C ALA A 320 21.01 4.31 -13.91
N VAL A 321 22.16 3.86 -14.42
CA VAL A 321 22.30 3.31 -15.78
C VAL A 321 21.62 1.94 -15.91
N LEU A 322 21.79 1.02 -14.95
CA LEU A 322 21.07 -0.27 -14.96
C LEU A 322 19.54 -0.13 -14.83
N VAL A 323 19.08 0.91 -14.12
CA VAL A 323 17.66 1.26 -14.02
C VAL A 323 17.15 1.91 -15.32
N ALA A 324 17.99 2.72 -15.98
CA ALA A 324 17.67 3.31 -17.28
C ALA A 324 17.63 2.27 -18.42
N ASP A 325 18.50 1.25 -18.36
CA ASP A 325 18.57 0.14 -19.33
C ASP A 325 17.36 -0.81 -19.20
N LYS A 326 16.71 -0.84 -18.03
CA LYS A 326 15.46 -1.58 -17.76
C LYS A 326 14.20 -1.05 -18.44
N LEU A 327 14.31 -0.04 -19.30
CA LEU A 327 13.27 0.22 -20.30
C LEU A 327 13.22 -0.89 -21.39
N VAL A 328 14.12 -1.90 -21.39
CA VAL A 328 14.29 -2.85 -22.51
C VAL A 328 14.41 -4.39 -22.18
N SER A 329 14.60 -4.90 -20.94
CA SER A 329 14.76 -6.38 -20.74
C SER A 329 14.43 -7.01 -19.35
N PRO A 330 14.23 -8.36 -19.26
CA PRO A 330 13.39 -9.04 -18.27
C PRO A 330 14.01 -9.29 -16.88
N PHE A 331 13.13 -9.71 -15.96
CA PHE A 331 13.27 -9.97 -14.52
C PHE A 331 14.65 -10.41 -13.95
N ALA A 332 15.45 -11.21 -14.66
CA ALA A 332 16.73 -11.74 -14.17
C ALA A 332 17.79 -10.66 -13.87
N GLU A 333 17.79 -9.56 -14.63
CA GLU A 333 18.74 -8.46 -14.44
C GLU A 333 18.50 -7.67 -13.15
N MET A 334 17.27 -7.69 -12.62
CA MET A 334 16.92 -6.96 -11.40
C MET A 334 17.51 -7.60 -10.15
N LYS A 335 17.50 -8.95 -10.07
CA LYS A 335 18.09 -9.70 -8.95
C LYS A 335 19.59 -9.46 -8.87
N LEU A 336 20.27 -9.47 -10.02
CA LEU A 336 21.70 -9.18 -10.10
C LEU A 336 21.98 -7.73 -9.73
N ALA A 337 21.22 -6.77 -10.26
CA ALA A 337 21.38 -5.36 -9.91
C ALA A 337 21.20 -5.15 -8.40
N MET A 338 20.11 -5.65 -7.80
CA MET A 338 19.85 -5.61 -6.36
C MET A 338 21.02 -6.20 -5.55
N ALA A 339 21.50 -7.40 -5.92
CA ALA A 339 22.62 -8.05 -5.24
C ALA A 339 23.91 -7.20 -5.32
N LEU A 340 24.19 -6.58 -6.46
CA LEU A 340 25.33 -5.68 -6.63
C LEU A 340 25.19 -4.42 -5.76
N VAL A 341 24.00 -3.82 -5.65
CA VAL A 341 23.77 -2.65 -4.77
C VAL A 341 23.98 -3.00 -3.32
N LEU A 342 23.36 -4.09 -2.87
CA LEU A 342 23.45 -4.54 -1.49
C LEU A 342 24.90 -4.88 -1.14
N THR A 343 25.64 -5.49 -2.06
CA THR A 343 27.07 -5.75 -1.88
C THR A 343 27.87 -4.45 -1.81
N ALA A 344 27.57 -3.46 -2.67
CA ALA A 344 28.22 -2.16 -2.63
C ALA A 344 27.93 -1.38 -1.34
N TRP A 345 26.70 -1.44 -0.85
CA TRP A 345 26.30 -0.88 0.44
C TRP A 345 27.01 -1.58 1.60
N LEU A 346 27.02 -2.92 1.61
CA LEU A 346 27.68 -3.70 2.65
C LEU A 346 29.19 -3.41 2.68
N HIS A 347 29.83 -3.33 1.51
CA HIS A 347 31.22 -2.92 1.39
C HIS A 347 31.44 -1.49 1.93
N LEU A 348 30.59 -0.52 1.59
CA LEU A 348 30.65 0.85 2.12
C LEU A 348 30.58 0.85 3.65
N VAL A 349 29.55 0.23 4.23
CA VAL A 349 29.32 0.28 5.68
C VAL A 349 30.40 -0.45 6.45
N LEU A 350 30.78 -1.67 6.04
CA LEU A 350 31.82 -2.45 6.73
C LEU A 350 33.19 -1.75 6.68
N HIS A 351 33.57 -1.19 5.53
CA HIS A 351 34.83 -0.46 5.42
C HIS A 351 34.80 0.88 6.16
N ALA A 352 33.70 1.62 6.12
CA ALA A 352 33.56 2.86 6.89
C ALA A 352 33.66 2.61 8.40
N ILE A 353 32.93 1.60 8.91
CA ILE A 353 33.01 1.16 10.32
C ILE A 353 34.46 0.82 10.69
N TRP A 354 35.15 0.06 9.84
CA TRP A 354 36.53 -0.35 10.09
C TRP A 354 37.50 0.84 10.08
N GLU A 355 37.41 1.74 9.10
CA GLU A 355 38.23 2.94 9.04
C GLU A 355 37.98 3.88 10.23
N MET A 356 36.72 4.11 10.60
CA MET A 356 36.37 4.92 11.77
C MET A 356 36.95 4.32 13.06
N ALA A 357 36.84 3.00 13.24
CA ALA A 357 37.44 2.32 14.38
C ALA A 357 38.97 2.45 14.43
N GLU A 358 39.64 2.36 13.27
CA GLU A 358 41.10 2.56 13.15
C GLU A 358 41.50 4.01 13.51
N ILE A 359 40.77 5.01 13.00
CA ILE A 359 41.03 6.44 13.25
C ILE A 359 40.81 6.79 14.72
N LEU A 360 39.69 6.35 15.29
CA LEU A 360 39.29 6.62 16.67
C LEU A 360 40.04 5.76 17.68
N ARG A 361 40.69 4.68 17.22
CA ARG A 361 41.40 3.68 18.05
C ARG A 361 40.51 3.05 19.13
N ILE A 362 39.26 2.76 18.76
CA ILE A 362 38.29 2.11 19.64
C ILE A 362 37.87 0.74 19.08
N PRO A 363 37.59 -0.24 19.95
CA PRO A 363 36.95 -1.48 19.53
C PRO A 363 35.52 -1.24 19.01
N ILE A 364 35.08 -2.07 18.05
CA ILE A 364 33.74 -1.96 17.47
C ILE A 364 32.68 -2.60 18.39
N LEU A 365 32.92 -3.83 18.87
CA LEU A 365 31.93 -4.64 19.60
C LEU A 365 32.31 -4.94 21.06
N THR A 366 33.37 -4.31 21.57
CA THR A 366 33.82 -4.47 22.97
C THR A 366 34.12 -3.10 23.58
N LEU A 367 34.42 -3.05 24.87
CA LEU A 367 34.78 -1.81 25.57
C LEU A 367 36.27 -1.83 25.92
N SER A 368 36.97 -0.69 25.78
CA SER A 368 38.41 -0.59 26.02
C SER A 368 38.82 -0.82 27.48
N ARG A 369 37.89 -0.70 28.44
CA ARG A 369 38.13 -0.83 29.89
C ARG A 369 37.98 -2.25 30.44
N SER A 370 37.39 -3.19 29.68
CA SER A 370 37.32 -4.58 30.11
C SER A 370 38.63 -5.28 29.76
N GLY A 371 39.46 -5.62 30.75
CA GLY A 371 40.66 -6.47 30.60
C GLY A 371 40.36 -7.90 30.13
N ALA A 372 39.25 -8.12 29.43
CA ALA A 372 38.95 -9.35 28.71
C ALA A 372 39.88 -9.45 27.49
N PRO A 373 40.41 -10.64 27.19
CA PRO A 373 41.27 -10.83 26.04
C PRO A 373 40.55 -10.33 24.79
N MET A 374 41.26 -9.46 24.05
CA MET A 374 40.88 -8.89 22.77
C MET A 374 40.28 -10.00 21.88
N PHE A 375 38.95 -10.15 21.90
CA PHE A 375 38.27 -11.12 21.05
C PHE A 375 38.41 -10.58 19.64
N ARG A 376 39.45 -11.07 18.97
CA ARG A 376 39.88 -10.62 17.66
C ARG A 376 38.69 -10.79 16.71
N ALA A 377 38.02 -9.68 16.39
CA ALA A 377 36.97 -9.53 15.38
C ALA A 377 37.40 -9.92 13.95
N TRP A 378 38.59 -10.53 13.81
CA TRP A 378 39.14 -11.07 12.59
C TRP A 378 38.29 -12.20 12.02
N LEU A 379 37.61 -13.02 12.84
CA LEU A 379 36.87 -14.16 12.32
C LEU A 379 35.57 -13.74 11.61
N LEU A 380 34.76 -12.86 12.19
CA LEU A 380 33.49 -12.40 11.58
C LEU A 380 33.72 -11.52 10.35
N ALA A 381 34.68 -10.59 10.41
CA ALA A 381 35.02 -9.75 9.26
C ALA A 381 35.68 -10.56 8.12
N ALA A 382 36.55 -11.53 8.42
CA ALA A 382 37.15 -12.39 7.40
C ALA A 382 36.13 -13.37 6.82
N ILE A 383 35.20 -13.91 7.62
CA ILE A 383 34.10 -14.76 7.15
C ILE A 383 33.18 -13.97 6.21
N LEU A 384 32.81 -12.73 6.55
CA LEU A 384 31.93 -11.91 5.72
C LEU A 384 32.60 -11.48 4.40
N VAL A 385 33.89 -11.13 4.43
CA VAL A 385 34.66 -10.75 3.23
C VAL A 385 34.98 -11.96 2.35
N GLN A 386 35.36 -13.12 2.92
CA GLN A 386 35.54 -14.36 2.15
C GLN A 386 34.22 -14.91 1.60
N ALA A 387 33.12 -14.80 2.35
CA ALA A 387 31.79 -15.18 1.87
C ALA A 387 31.36 -14.35 0.66
N SER A 388 31.63 -13.03 0.63
CA SER A 388 31.31 -12.20 -0.54
C SER A 388 32.08 -12.59 -1.80
N ALA A 389 33.34 -13.03 -1.66
CA ALA A 389 34.17 -13.45 -2.80
C ALA A 389 33.79 -14.85 -3.31
N GLN A 390 33.42 -15.77 -2.41
CA GLN A 390 32.96 -17.12 -2.76
C GLN A 390 31.56 -17.10 -3.40
N TRP A 391 30.66 -16.22 -2.94
CA TRP A 391 29.33 -16.04 -3.52
C TRP A 391 29.37 -15.53 -4.96
N ALA A 392 30.26 -14.58 -5.27
CA ALA A 392 30.42 -14.05 -6.63
C ALA A 392 30.82 -15.13 -7.67
N ASN A 393 31.61 -16.12 -7.25
CA ASN A 393 32.00 -17.25 -8.10
C ASN A 393 30.89 -18.29 -8.24
N ALA A 394 30.13 -18.56 -7.16
CA ALA A 394 28.97 -19.45 -7.20
C ALA A 394 27.84 -18.91 -8.10
N THR A 395 27.61 -17.60 -8.09
CA THR A 395 26.64 -16.95 -8.99
C THR A 395 27.02 -17.07 -10.46
N ARG A 396 28.32 -17.13 -10.79
CA ARG A 396 28.79 -17.27 -12.17
C ARG A 396 28.56 -18.70 -12.71
N GLY A 397 28.77 -19.73 -11.89
CA GLY A 397 28.47 -21.12 -12.24
C GLY A 397 26.98 -21.42 -12.36
N ALA A 398 26.16 -20.87 -11.46
CA ALA A 398 24.71 -20.99 -11.51
C ALA A 398 24.11 -20.28 -12.76
N LEU A 399 24.67 -19.14 -13.17
CA LEU A 399 24.27 -18.42 -14.37
C LEU A 399 24.52 -19.23 -15.65
N GLN A 400 25.66 -19.92 -15.73
CA GLN A 400 26.02 -20.74 -16.89
C GLN A 400 25.13 -21.99 -17.02
N ALA A 401 24.75 -22.60 -15.91
CA ALA A 401 23.80 -23.73 -15.88
C ALA A 401 22.36 -23.29 -16.21
N TYR A 402 21.94 -22.11 -15.72
CA TYR A 402 20.61 -21.54 -15.99
C TYR A 402 20.42 -21.21 -17.48
N LEU A 403 21.42 -20.60 -18.12
CA LEU A 403 21.39 -20.25 -19.55
C LEU A 403 21.26 -21.50 -20.43
N HIS A 404 21.89 -22.62 -20.07
CA HIS A 404 21.75 -23.87 -20.84
C HIS A 404 20.35 -24.51 -20.78
N SER A 405 19.57 -24.27 -19.72
CA SER A 405 18.27 -24.91 -19.53
C SER A 405 17.09 -24.21 -20.23
N ARG A 406 17.23 -22.91 -20.57
CA ARG A 406 16.10 -22.05 -20.99
C ARG A 406 16.00 -21.78 -22.50
N PHE A 407 17.04 -22.01 -23.28
CA PHE A 407 16.99 -21.81 -24.74
C PHE A 407 16.42 -23.01 -25.53
N GLY A 408 15.80 -23.99 -24.85
CA GLY A 408 15.28 -25.22 -25.45
C GLY A 408 13.76 -25.38 -25.56
N ALA A 409 12.93 -24.46 -25.07
CA ALA A 409 11.47 -24.62 -25.18
C ALA A 409 10.69 -23.30 -25.25
N SER A 410 9.68 -23.27 -26.13
CA SER A 410 8.77 -22.15 -26.41
C SER A 410 7.64 -22.05 -25.36
N PRO A 411 6.96 -20.88 -25.19
CA PRO A 411 5.96 -20.68 -24.14
C PRO A 411 4.65 -21.44 -24.41
N SER A 412 4.13 -22.04 -23.35
CA SER A 412 2.84 -22.71 -23.27
C SER A 412 1.67 -21.73 -23.34
N VAL A 413 0.72 -22.06 -24.21
CA VAL A 413 -0.63 -21.49 -24.34
C VAL A 413 -1.42 -21.64 -23.03
N MET A 414 -2.29 -20.68 -22.70
CA MET A 414 -3.21 -20.79 -21.57
C MET A 414 -4.12 -22.04 -21.67
N PRO A 415 -4.46 -22.72 -20.57
CA PRO A 415 -5.38 -23.85 -20.62
C PRO A 415 -6.81 -23.41 -20.96
N ALA A 416 -7.55 -24.29 -21.65
CA ALA A 416 -8.95 -24.10 -21.99
C ALA A 416 -9.88 -24.27 -20.78
N LYS A 417 -11.07 -23.67 -20.86
CA LYS A 417 -12.19 -23.76 -19.90
C LYS A 417 -12.53 -25.22 -19.54
N GLY A 418 -12.73 -25.52 -18.26
CA GLY A 418 -13.39 -26.77 -17.80
C GLY A 418 -12.56 -27.74 -16.96
N ASP A 419 -11.40 -27.36 -16.42
CA ASP A 419 -10.68 -28.20 -15.46
C ASP A 419 -11.20 -27.98 -14.02
N PRO A 420 -11.91 -28.96 -13.43
CA PRO A 420 -12.46 -28.85 -12.08
C PRO A 420 -11.39 -28.76 -10.98
N ALA A 421 -10.11 -28.97 -11.29
CA ALA A 421 -9.01 -28.74 -10.35
C ALA A 421 -8.58 -27.26 -10.24
N LEU A 422 -9.03 -26.39 -11.15
CA LEU A 422 -8.55 -24.99 -11.28
C LEU A 422 -9.67 -23.93 -11.38
N ASP A 423 -10.93 -24.31 -11.63
CA ASP A 423 -12.08 -23.38 -11.64
C ASP A 423 -13.18 -23.93 -10.70
N PRO A 424 -13.27 -23.48 -9.43
CA PRO A 424 -14.22 -24.00 -8.45
C PRO A 424 -15.65 -23.51 -8.69
N CYS A 425 -15.88 -22.66 -9.71
CA CYS A 425 -17.19 -22.12 -9.98
C CYS A 425 -18.13 -23.11 -10.67
N PRO A 426 -19.42 -23.11 -10.31
CA PRO A 426 -20.35 -24.07 -10.90
C PRO A 426 -20.55 -23.80 -12.40
N VAL A 427 -20.60 -24.87 -13.20
CA VAL A 427 -20.80 -24.79 -14.65
C VAL A 427 -22.29 -24.66 -14.98
N LEU A 428 -22.63 -23.70 -15.84
CA LEU A 428 -23.97 -23.54 -16.41
C LEU A 428 -24.16 -24.54 -17.55
N ASN A 429 -24.84 -25.67 -17.30
CA ASN A 429 -25.07 -26.70 -18.32
C ASN A 429 -26.38 -26.49 -19.11
N ASP A 430 -27.39 -25.86 -18.50
CA ASP A 430 -28.75 -25.76 -19.07
C ASP A 430 -29.17 -24.29 -19.27
N TRP A 431 -28.62 -23.63 -20.30
CA TRP A 431 -28.96 -22.23 -20.64
C TRP A 431 -30.03 -22.14 -21.75
N PRO A 432 -31.20 -21.50 -21.50
CA PRO A 432 -32.30 -21.46 -22.48
C PRO A 432 -32.08 -20.41 -23.59
N ASN A 433 -32.77 -20.60 -24.72
CA ASN A 433 -32.76 -19.60 -25.80
C ASN A 433 -33.72 -18.42 -25.50
N LYS A 434 -34.70 -18.61 -24.61
CA LYS A 434 -35.59 -17.55 -24.15
C LYS A 434 -35.62 -17.45 -22.63
N LEU A 435 -35.26 -16.28 -22.11
CA LEU A 435 -35.13 -16.00 -20.70
C LEU A 435 -36.04 -14.85 -20.28
N GLU A 436 -36.87 -15.06 -19.27
CA GLU A 436 -37.60 -13.98 -18.59
C GLU A 436 -36.80 -13.52 -17.37
N ILE A 437 -36.63 -12.22 -17.21
CA ILE A 437 -35.89 -11.60 -16.10
C ILE A 437 -36.86 -10.73 -15.30
N ASP A 438 -37.02 -11.03 -14.02
CA ASP A 438 -37.83 -10.24 -13.12
C ASP A 438 -37.24 -8.84 -12.92
N VAL A 439 -38.13 -7.86 -12.83
CA VAL A 439 -37.80 -6.47 -12.47
C VAL A 439 -38.01 -6.29 -10.96
N PRO A 440 -37.13 -5.54 -10.27
CA PRO A 440 -37.31 -5.25 -8.86
C PRO A 440 -38.71 -4.70 -8.52
N SER A 441 -39.30 -5.22 -7.45
CA SER A 441 -40.55 -4.68 -6.92
C SER A 441 -40.32 -3.31 -6.26
N PRO A 442 -41.16 -2.30 -6.52
CA PRO A 442 -41.08 -1.00 -5.82
C PRO A 442 -41.48 -1.08 -4.34
N CYS A 443 -41.95 -2.23 -3.85
CA CYS A 443 -42.52 -2.39 -2.51
C CYS A 443 -41.49 -2.71 -1.41
N ASN A 444 -40.28 -3.13 -1.78
CA ASN A 444 -39.21 -3.40 -0.83
C ASN A 444 -37.99 -2.55 -1.18
N LEU A 445 -37.81 -1.45 -0.43
CA LEU A 445 -36.78 -0.44 -0.68
C LEU A 445 -35.41 -0.80 -0.08
N LEU A 446 -35.35 -1.78 0.83
CA LEU A 446 -34.12 -2.17 1.56
C LEU A 446 -33.44 -3.42 0.99
N ALA A 447 -34.20 -4.27 0.30
CA ALA A 447 -33.68 -5.45 -0.39
C ALA A 447 -34.50 -5.69 -1.66
N THR A 448 -33.83 -5.70 -2.80
CA THR A 448 -34.44 -6.04 -4.09
C THR A 448 -33.98 -7.42 -4.52
N SER A 449 -34.89 -8.23 -5.03
CA SER A 449 -34.61 -9.58 -5.49
C SER A 449 -35.52 -9.94 -6.66
N GLY A 450 -35.08 -10.91 -7.45
CA GLY A 450 -35.87 -11.47 -8.54
C GLY A 450 -35.23 -12.74 -9.06
N SER A 451 -35.78 -13.24 -10.16
CA SER A 451 -35.34 -14.47 -10.78
C SER A 451 -35.17 -14.34 -12.28
N TRP A 452 -34.40 -15.27 -12.84
CA TRP A 452 -34.34 -15.55 -14.26
C TRP A 452 -35.04 -16.88 -14.49
N THR A 453 -36.07 -16.91 -15.34
CA THR A 453 -36.86 -18.11 -15.63
C THR A 453 -36.86 -18.41 -17.11
N SER A 454 -36.77 -19.68 -17.50
CA SER A 454 -36.90 -20.07 -18.91
C SER A 454 -38.34 -19.84 -19.39
N SER A 455 -38.50 -19.24 -20.57
CA SER A 455 -39.81 -19.08 -21.21
C SER A 455 -40.20 -20.29 -22.07
N GLU A 456 -39.39 -21.35 -22.07
CA GLU A 456 -39.61 -22.55 -22.87
C GLU A 456 -40.52 -23.53 -22.10
N ILE A 457 -41.54 -24.06 -22.77
CA ILE A 457 -42.51 -24.98 -22.17
C ILE A 457 -41.83 -26.31 -21.93
N SER A 458 -41.78 -26.77 -20.68
CA SER A 458 -41.31 -28.12 -20.36
C SER A 458 -42.24 -29.15 -21.02
N SER A 459 -41.68 -30.20 -21.61
CA SER A 459 -42.43 -31.31 -22.23
C SER A 459 -43.34 -32.08 -21.26
N SER A 460 -43.38 -31.69 -19.98
CA SER A 460 -44.14 -32.33 -18.90
C SER A 460 -45.26 -31.46 -18.29
N GLY A 461 -45.49 -30.25 -18.81
CA GLY A 461 -46.55 -29.35 -18.29
C GLY A 461 -46.28 -28.77 -16.89
N ALA A 462 -45.05 -28.89 -16.38
CA ALA A 462 -44.62 -28.24 -15.14
C ALA A 462 -44.13 -26.81 -15.39
N ALA A 463 -44.20 -25.98 -14.33
CA ALA A 463 -43.85 -24.56 -14.32
C ALA A 463 -42.50 -24.23 -14.99
N THR A 464 -42.39 -23.02 -15.55
CA THR A 464 -41.17 -22.46 -16.17
C THR A 464 -39.95 -22.68 -15.27
N PRO A 465 -38.90 -23.39 -15.73
CA PRO A 465 -37.78 -23.74 -14.87
C PRO A 465 -36.98 -22.49 -14.46
N LEU A 466 -36.70 -22.39 -13.17
CA LEU A 466 -35.81 -21.37 -12.59
C LEU A 466 -34.38 -21.60 -13.09
N VAL A 467 -33.78 -20.57 -13.68
CA VAL A 467 -32.40 -20.58 -14.19
C VAL A 467 -31.44 -20.00 -13.15
N MET A 468 -31.82 -18.86 -12.55
CA MET A 468 -30.98 -18.15 -11.57
C MET A 468 -31.88 -17.32 -10.65
N SER A 469 -31.45 -17.12 -9.41
CA SER A 469 -32.00 -16.10 -8.52
C SER A 469 -30.98 -14.97 -8.37
N TRP A 470 -31.46 -13.74 -8.23
CA TRP A 470 -30.60 -12.60 -7.94
C TRP A 470 -31.14 -11.81 -6.76
N MET A 471 -30.22 -11.29 -5.95
CA MET A 471 -30.55 -10.50 -4.78
C MET A 471 -29.54 -9.38 -4.61
N GLN A 472 -30.04 -8.18 -4.34
CA GLN A 472 -29.25 -7.02 -4.00
C GLN A 472 -29.57 -6.66 -2.55
N GLN A 473 -28.64 -6.97 -1.64
CA GLN A 473 -28.80 -6.68 -0.21
C GLN A 473 -28.07 -5.39 0.17
N CYS A 474 -28.77 -4.53 0.92
CA CYS A 474 -28.17 -3.44 1.67
C CYS A 474 -27.85 -3.93 3.09
N SER A 475 -26.57 -4.15 3.41
CA SER A 475 -26.16 -4.44 4.79
C SER A 475 -25.50 -3.22 5.42
N ALA A 476 -25.93 -2.83 6.62
CA ALA A 476 -25.34 -1.72 7.38
C ALA A 476 -23.87 -1.99 7.80
N LEU A 477 -23.46 -3.27 7.82
CA LEU A 477 -22.13 -3.75 8.24
C LEU A 477 -21.31 -4.41 7.12
N GLY A 478 -21.81 -4.48 5.88
CA GLY A 478 -21.06 -5.06 4.75
C GLY A 478 -20.21 -4.04 4.02
N GLY A 479 -19.10 -4.49 3.45
CA GLY A 479 -18.19 -3.69 2.61
C GLY A 479 -18.91 -3.18 1.35
N GLY A 480 -18.66 -1.94 0.95
CA GLY A 480 -19.37 -1.27 -0.14
C GLY A 480 -20.19 -0.07 0.30
N LEU A 481 -19.89 1.13 -0.23
CA LEU A 481 -20.89 2.21 -0.33
C LEU A 481 -22.02 1.86 -1.31
N VAL A 482 -21.74 1.05 -2.33
CA VAL A 482 -22.70 0.63 -3.36
C VAL A 482 -23.16 -0.81 -3.11
N PRO A 483 -24.46 -1.11 -3.18
CA PRO A 483 -24.98 -2.46 -2.99
C PRO A 483 -24.48 -3.44 -4.06
N VAL A 484 -24.05 -4.62 -3.62
CA VAL A 484 -23.65 -5.74 -4.47
C VAL A 484 -24.89 -6.56 -4.84
N THR A 485 -25.00 -6.93 -6.11
CA THR A 485 -26.01 -7.90 -6.57
C THR A 485 -25.37 -9.27 -6.69
N THR A 486 -25.93 -10.25 -5.98
CA THR A 486 -25.50 -11.63 -5.96
C THR A 486 -26.38 -12.47 -6.89
N TYR A 487 -25.78 -13.36 -7.68
CA TYR A 487 -26.47 -14.30 -8.55
C TYR A 487 -26.24 -15.73 -8.05
N SER A 488 -27.31 -16.46 -7.80
CA SER A 488 -27.29 -17.78 -7.19
C SER A 488 -28.05 -18.80 -8.05
N LEU A 489 -27.44 -19.97 -8.21
CA LEU A 489 -28.03 -21.08 -8.93
C LEU A 489 -29.23 -21.67 -8.16
N PRO A 490 -30.13 -22.43 -8.82
CA PRO A 490 -31.24 -23.10 -8.16
C PRO A 490 -30.80 -24.06 -7.05
N SER A 491 -29.57 -24.59 -7.13
CA SER A 491 -28.95 -25.43 -6.09
C SER A 491 -28.50 -24.66 -4.85
N GLY A 492 -28.57 -23.33 -4.85
CA GLY A 492 -28.12 -22.44 -3.78
C GLY A 492 -26.65 -22.01 -3.88
N GLY A 493 -25.88 -22.53 -4.84
CA GLY A 493 -24.49 -22.13 -5.07
C GLY A 493 -24.36 -20.71 -5.62
N LEU A 494 -23.35 -19.97 -5.15
CA LEU A 494 -22.99 -18.67 -5.72
C LEU A 494 -22.46 -18.86 -7.15
N PHE A 495 -23.08 -18.18 -8.11
CA PHE A 495 -22.60 -18.13 -9.48
C PHE A 495 -21.62 -16.97 -9.68
N GLY A 496 -21.96 -15.81 -9.14
CA GLY A 496 -21.14 -14.61 -9.26
C GLY A 496 -21.81 -13.37 -8.68
N THR A 497 -21.15 -12.23 -8.84
CA THR A 497 -21.57 -10.93 -8.32
C THR A 497 -21.49 -9.86 -9.40
N SER A 498 -22.34 -8.84 -9.30
CA SER A 498 -22.16 -7.60 -10.04
C SER A 498 -22.13 -6.41 -9.11
N GLN A 499 -21.13 -5.55 -9.27
CA GLN A 499 -20.94 -4.37 -8.44
C GLN A 499 -20.54 -3.17 -9.31
N MET A 500 -21.10 -1.99 -9.00
CA MET A 500 -20.66 -0.75 -9.65
C MET A 500 -19.34 -0.28 -9.07
N MET A 501 -18.45 0.19 -9.95
CA MET A 501 -17.29 0.96 -9.56
C MET A 501 -17.62 2.46 -9.57
N PRO A 502 -17.31 3.18 -8.49
CA PRO A 502 -17.32 4.64 -8.51
C PRO A 502 -16.34 5.16 -9.58
N SER A 503 -16.81 6.05 -10.46
CA SER A 503 -15.97 6.65 -11.50
C SER A 503 -16.44 8.08 -11.84
N LEU A 504 -15.49 8.96 -12.14
CA LEU A 504 -15.72 10.37 -12.47
C LEU A 504 -16.22 10.59 -13.91
N THR A 505 -16.11 9.59 -14.80
CA THR A 505 -16.35 9.73 -16.25
C THR A 505 -17.45 8.80 -16.81
N GLY A 506 -18.24 8.21 -15.92
CA GLY A 506 -19.36 7.31 -16.23
C GLY A 506 -19.38 6.08 -15.32
N ASN A 507 -20.49 5.34 -15.32
CA ASN A 507 -20.65 4.17 -14.46
C ASN A 507 -20.12 2.91 -15.17
N THR A 508 -19.20 2.21 -14.53
CA THR A 508 -18.73 0.89 -14.99
C THR A 508 -19.03 -0.13 -13.90
N LEU A 509 -19.64 -1.25 -14.28
CA LEU A 509 -19.93 -2.36 -13.38
C LEU A 509 -19.00 -3.52 -13.68
N ARG A 510 -18.49 -4.17 -12.64
CA ARG A 510 -17.75 -5.42 -12.73
C ARG A 510 -18.72 -6.58 -12.66
N LEU A 511 -18.55 -7.56 -13.53
CA LEU A 511 -19.23 -8.85 -13.47
C LEU A 511 -18.19 -9.89 -13.04
N GLU A 512 -18.32 -10.36 -11.81
CA GLU A 512 -17.39 -11.26 -11.15
C GLU A 512 -17.97 -12.67 -11.08
N ASP A 513 -17.09 -13.66 -11.13
CA ASP A 513 -17.47 -15.04 -10.89
C ASP A 513 -17.58 -15.36 -9.38
N CYS A 514 -17.87 -16.62 -9.06
CA CYS A 514 -18.09 -17.07 -7.68
C CYS A 514 -16.87 -16.92 -6.75
N VAL A 515 -15.66 -16.74 -7.30
CA VAL A 515 -14.43 -16.52 -6.52
C VAL A 515 -14.00 -15.04 -6.48
N GLY A 516 -14.80 -14.16 -7.08
CA GLY A 516 -14.53 -12.71 -7.10
C GLY A 516 -13.58 -12.28 -8.21
N TYR A 517 -13.32 -13.11 -9.22
CA TYR A 517 -12.53 -12.70 -10.38
C TYR A 517 -13.41 -11.97 -11.40
N THR A 518 -13.02 -10.76 -11.81
CA THR A 518 -13.76 -9.99 -12.81
C THR A 518 -13.62 -10.62 -14.20
N ARG A 519 -14.71 -11.15 -14.73
CA ARG A 519 -14.76 -11.77 -16.07
C ARG A 519 -15.10 -10.77 -17.17
N TYR A 520 -16.00 -9.83 -16.86
CA TYR A 520 -16.48 -8.82 -17.80
C TYR A 520 -16.68 -7.48 -17.10
N TYR A 521 -16.70 -6.41 -17.91
CA TYR A 521 -17.13 -5.09 -17.48
C TYR A 521 -18.37 -4.67 -18.27
N LEU A 522 -19.24 -3.91 -17.62
CA LEU A 522 -20.42 -3.30 -18.21
C LEU A 522 -20.33 -1.78 -18.05
N ASP A 523 -20.15 -1.06 -19.15
CA ASP A 523 -20.23 0.40 -19.14
C ASP A 523 -21.66 0.85 -19.41
N GLU A 524 -22.12 1.82 -18.63
CA GLU A 524 -23.31 2.61 -18.90
C GLU A 524 -22.90 4.02 -19.31
N LYS A 525 -23.38 4.47 -20.47
CA LYS A 525 -23.18 5.82 -20.99
C LYS A 525 -24.53 6.51 -21.15
N VAL A 526 -24.57 7.77 -20.71
CA VAL A 526 -25.73 8.67 -20.85
C VAL A 526 -25.32 9.81 -21.77
N TYR A 527 -26.13 10.05 -22.80
CA TYR A 527 -25.94 11.12 -23.76
C TYR A 527 -27.15 12.04 -23.71
N TYR A 528 -26.91 13.33 -23.86
CA TYR A 528 -27.95 14.35 -23.89
C TYR A 528 -27.86 15.14 -25.19
N VAL A 529 -28.97 15.20 -25.91
CA VAL A 529 -29.13 15.98 -27.15
C VAL A 529 -30.05 17.17 -26.85
N PRO A 530 -29.52 18.41 -26.77
CA PRO A 530 -30.32 19.59 -26.47
C PRO A 530 -31.31 19.93 -27.59
N GLY A 531 -32.51 20.41 -27.25
CA GLY A 531 -33.41 21.09 -28.20
C GLY A 531 -34.28 20.20 -29.09
N GLU A 532 -34.10 18.87 -29.06
CA GLU A 532 -34.98 17.90 -29.74
C GLU A 532 -35.56 16.92 -28.72
N PRO A 533 -36.66 17.27 -27.99
CA PRO A 533 -37.23 16.40 -26.99
C PRO A 533 -37.95 15.19 -27.62
N ASP A 534 -37.74 14.01 -27.05
CA ASP A 534 -38.52 12.82 -27.41
C ASP A 534 -39.95 12.99 -26.88
N ALA A 535 -40.92 13.07 -27.79
CA ALA A 535 -42.32 13.35 -27.44
C ALA A 535 -42.89 12.33 -26.45
N HIS A 536 -42.54 11.05 -26.61
CA HIS A 536 -43.00 9.98 -25.72
C HIS A 536 -42.38 10.10 -24.32
N ALA A 537 -41.08 10.40 -24.22
CA ALA A 537 -40.39 10.57 -22.95
C ALA A 537 -40.80 11.86 -22.22
N CYS A 538 -41.10 12.93 -22.95
CA CYS A 538 -41.64 14.15 -22.35
C CYS A 538 -43.05 13.92 -21.78
N GLU A 539 -43.94 13.27 -22.53
CA GLU A 539 -45.31 12.98 -22.08
C GLU A 539 -45.35 11.99 -20.91
N MET A 540 -44.60 10.89 -21.01
CA MET A 540 -44.66 9.79 -20.03
C MET A 540 -43.76 10.00 -18.81
N TYR A 541 -42.62 10.69 -18.98
CA TYR A 541 -41.54 10.75 -17.99
C TYR A 541 -41.08 12.16 -17.66
N HIS A 542 -41.73 13.20 -18.21
CA HIS A 542 -41.40 14.61 -18.00
C HIS A 542 -39.96 15.00 -18.41
N SER A 543 -39.34 14.25 -19.32
CA SER A 543 -38.04 14.58 -19.92
C SER A 543 -38.23 15.49 -21.14
N CYS A 544 -38.47 16.77 -20.93
CA CYS A 544 -38.89 17.71 -21.99
C CYS A 544 -37.80 18.68 -22.49
N ASP A 545 -36.63 18.74 -21.85
CA ASP A 545 -35.58 19.73 -22.16
C ASP A 545 -34.65 19.29 -23.32
N GLY A 546 -34.77 18.04 -23.77
CA GLY A 546 -33.98 17.43 -24.85
C GLY A 546 -34.17 15.92 -24.92
N SER A 547 -33.42 15.24 -25.79
CA SER A 547 -33.43 13.78 -25.89
C SER A 547 -32.30 13.17 -25.05
N VAL A 548 -32.67 12.28 -24.12
CA VAL A 548 -31.72 11.46 -23.36
C VAL A 548 -31.57 10.10 -24.04
N LEU A 549 -30.33 9.73 -24.35
CA LEU A 549 -29.98 8.44 -24.92
C LEU A 549 -29.08 7.65 -23.97
N LEU A 550 -29.35 6.35 -23.85
CA LEU A 550 -28.58 5.42 -23.03
C LEU A 550 -27.83 4.44 -23.94
N GLN A 551 -26.62 4.07 -23.57
CA GLN A 551 -25.89 2.99 -24.22
C GLN A 551 -25.22 2.09 -23.18
N PHE A 552 -25.37 0.79 -23.36
CA PHE A 552 -24.71 -0.23 -22.55
C PHE A 552 -23.67 -0.96 -23.38
N ILE A 553 -22.49 -1.20 -22.81
CA ILE A 553 -21.36 -1.84 -23.49
C ILE A 553 -20.78 -2.95 -22.63
N ILE A 554 -20.77 -4.17 -23.15
CA ILE A 554 -20.09 -5.32 -22.53
C ILE A 554 -18.64 -5.36 -23.01
N ARG A 555 -17.70 -5.48 -22.08
CA ARG A 555 -16.27 -5.67 -22.35
C ARG A 555 -15.75 -6.94 -21.69
N ASP A 556 -14.73 -7.54 -22.29
CA ASP A 556 -13.99 -8.63 -21.65
C ASP A 556 -13.09 -8.12 -20.51
N HIS A 557 -12.49 -9.05 -19.77
CA HIS A 557 -11.52 -8.76 -18.71
C HIS A 557 -10.30 -7.93 -19.18
N ALA A 558 -9.97 -7.96 -20.48
CA ALA A 558 -8.91 -7.17 -21.09
C ALA A 558 -9.37 -5.76 -21.54
N GLY A 559 -10.65 -5.42 -21.33
CA GLY A 559 -11.25 -4.13 -21.67
C GLY A 559 -11.69 -3.99 -23.13
N ARG A 560 -11.63 -5.06 -23.92
CA ARG A 560 -12.06 -5.05 -25.33
C ARG A 560 -13.58 -5.06 -25.41
N LYS A 561 -14.14 -4.19 -26.24
CA LYS A 561 -15.58 -4.11 -26.50
C LYS A 561 -16.05 -5.40 -27.18
N MET A 562 -17.00 -6.09 -26.54
CA MET A 562 -17.57 -7.33 -27.04
C MET A 562 -18.92 -7.09 -27.69
N ALA A 563 -19.86 -6.55 -26.92
CA ALA A 563 -21.24 -6.32 -27.36
C ALA A 563 -21.73 -4.96 -26.86
N HIS A 564 -22.77 -4.43 -27.48
CA HIS A 564 -23.36 -3.16 -27.11
C HIS A 564 -24.81 -3.05 -27.53
N THR A 565 -25.53 -2.14 -26.87
CA THR A 565 -26.83 -1.70 -27.33
C THR A 565 -26.65 -0.58 -28.37
N PRO A 566 -27.66 -0.35 -29.24
CA PRO A 566 -27.78 0.94 -29.91
C PRO A 566 -27.99 2.07 -28.89
N TYR A 567 -28.04 3.31 -29.36
CA TYR A 567 -28.48 4.43 -28.53
C TYR A 567 -29.96 4.26 -28.21
N LEU A 568 -30.25 3.83 -27.00
CA LEU A 568 -31.59 3.58 -26.51
C LEU A 568 -32.23 4.88 -26.07
N ARG A 569 -33.49 5.09 -26.45
CA ARG A 569 -34.29 6.16 -25.83
C ARG A 569 -34.57 5.81 -24.37
N LEU A 570 -34.81 6.82 -23.55
CA LEU A 570 -35.14 6.65 -22.14
C LEU A 570 -36.33 5.67 -21.98
N PHE A 571 -36.09 4.56 -21.26
CA PHE A 571 -37.06 3.47 -21.01
C PHE A 571 -37.61 2.76 -22.26
N GLN A 572 -36.86 2.74 -23.37
CA GLN A 572 -37.21 2.01 -24.59
C GLN A 572 -37.58 0.54 -24.30
N SER A 573 -38.70 0.07 -24.86
CA SER A 573 -39.30 -1.23 -24.50
C SER A 573 -38.82 -2.43 -25.32
N SER A 574 -38.04 -2.21 -26.38
CA SER A 574 -37.48 -3.27 -27.22
C SER A 574 -36.21 -2.80 -27.90
N PHE A 575 -35.16 -3.63 -27.92
CA PHE A 575 -33.90 -3.34 -28.60
C PHE A 575 -33.08 -4.61 -28.86
N ASN A 576 -32.13 -4.49 -29.78
CA ASN A 576 -31.16 -5.54 -30.07
C ASN A 576 -29.83 -5.23 -29.39
N ILE A 577 -29.13 -6.26 -28.93
CA ILE A 577 -27.74 -6.20 -28.50
C ILE A 577 -26.91 -6.79 -29.64
N GLU A 578 -25.89 -6.06 -30.05
CA GLU A 578 -25.08 -6.36 -31.23
C GLU A 578 -23.58 -6.41 -30.86
N ASP A 579 -22.83 -7.24 -31.57
CA ASP A 579 -21.38 -7.27 -31.46
C ASP A 579 -20.71 -6.11 -32.22
N ALA A 580 -19.38 -6.05 -32.20
CA ALA A 580 -18.63 -5.00 -32.90
C ALA A 580 -18.84 -4.97 -34.43
N ASN A 581 -19.32 -6.06 -35.03
CA ASN A 581 -19.59 -6.19 -36.46
C ASN A 581 -21.06 -5.99 -36.82
N GLY A 582 -21.92 -5.67 -35.83
CA GLY A 582 -23.36 -5.50 -36.03
C GLY A 582 -24.15 -6.82 -36.11
N LEU A 583 -23.56 -7.95 -35.69
CA LEU A 583 -24.27 -9.23 -35.65
C LEU A 583 -25.10 -9.33 -34.37
N LEU A 584 -26.25 -9.99 -34.46
CA LEU A 584 -27.21 -10.10 -33.36
C LEU A 584 -26.67 -11.00 -32.25
N VAL A 585 -26.56 -10.46 -31.04
CA VAL A 585 -26.18 -11.20 -29.82
C VAL A 585 -27.44 -11.64 -29.05
N ALA A 586 -28.39 -10.73 -28.86
CA ALA A 586 -29.68 -11.02 -28.22
C ALA A 586 -30.72 -9.94 -28.56
N GLN A 587 -31.99 -10.30 -28.56
CA GLN A 587 -33.12 -9.36 -28.62
C GLN A 587 -33.76 -9.24 -27.24
N VAL A 588 -34.01 -8.01 -26.79
CA VAL A 588 -34.58 -7.72 -25.46
C VAL A 588 -35.90 -6.99 -25.63
N GLU A 589 -36.96 -7.47 -24.98
CA GLU A 589 -38.34 -6.95 -25.08
C GLU A 589 -39.01 -6.88 -23.72
N ARG A 590 -39.77 -5.81 -23.44
CA ARG A 590 -40.55 -5.65 -22.22
C ARG A 590 -41.81 -6.54 -22.27
N ILE A 591 -42.07 -7.31 -21.23
CA ILE A 591 -43.32 -8.09 -21.11
C ILE A 591 -44.39 -7.21 -20.48
N GLY A 592 -45.45 -6.91 -21.23
CA GLY A 592 -46.55 -6.06 -20.80
C GLY A 592 -46.23 -4.56 -20.81
N HIS A 593 -47.20 -3.75 -20.36
CA HIS A 593 -47.08 -2.30 -20.30
C HIS A 593 -46.95 -1.84 -18.84
N TRP A 594 -45.74 -1.44 -18.44
CA TRP A 594 -45.46 -0.93 -17.10
C TRP A 594 -44.46 0.22 -17.14
N ASN A 595 -44.64 1.19 -16.25
CA ASN A 595 -43.79 2.38 -16.12
C ASN A 595 -42.65 2.10 -15.11
N PRO A 596 -41.37 2.15 -15.51
CA PRO A 596 -40.23 1.95 -14.61
C PRO A 596 -40.14 2.96 -13.45
N MET A 597 -40.67 4.17 -13.62
CA MET A 597 -40.69 5.20 -12.59
C MET A 597 -41.86 5.09 -11.62
N SER A 598 -42.82 4.19 -11.88
CA SER A 598 -43.97 4.01 -10.99
C SER A 598 -43.52 3.53 -9.61
N LYS A 599 -43.91 4.26 -8.58
CA LYS A 599 -43.74 3.85 -7.17
C LYS A 599 -44.95 3.08 -6.64
N VAL A 600 -45.94 2.79 -7.49
CA VAL A 600 -47.16 2.07 -7.09
C VAL A 600 -46.85 0.58 -6.95
N CYS A 601 -47.14 0.06 -5.77
CA CYS A 601 -47.07 -1.37 -5.47
C CYS A 601 -48.17 -2.15 -6.20
N SER A 602 -47.80 -2.90 -7.23
CA SER A 602 -48.67 -3.86 -7.90
C SER A 602 -48.25 -5.29 -7.53
N GLY A 603 -49.23 -6.20 -7.36
CA GLY A 603 -48.98 -7.63 -7.18
C GLY A 603 -48.59 -8.36 -8.47
N GLN A 604 -48.57 -7.68 -9.62
CA GLN A 604 -48.11 -8.23 -10.90
C GLN A 604 -46.60 -8.07 -11.05
N ALA A 605 -45.91 -9.18 -11.35
CA ALA A 605 -44.47 -9.16 -11.62
C ALA A 605 -44.18 -8.52 -12.98
N HIS A 606 -43.39 -7.44 -12.98
CA HIS A 606 -42.86 -6.83 -14.18
C HIS A 606 -41.65 -7.64 -14.67
N LYS A 607 -41.54 -7.85 -15.99
CA LYS A 607 -40.52 -8.72 -16.57
C LYS A 607 -39.95 -8.19 -17.89
N TRP A 608 -38.73 -8.59 -18.19
CA TRP A 608 -38.09 -8.50 -19.50
C TRP A 608 -37.96 -9.89 -20.12
N LEU A 609 -38.14 -9.98 -21.44
CA LEU A 609 -37.88 -11.17 -22.24
C LEU A 609 -36.57 -10.96 -23.02
N VAL A 610 -35.63 -11.90 -22.88
CA VAL A 610 -34.39 -11.95 -23.64
C VAL A 610 -34.44 -13.16 -24.56
N LYS A 611 -34.31 -12.94 -25.86
CA LYS A 611 -34.29 -13.98 -26.91
C LYS A 611 -32.89 -14.06 -27.50
N PHE A 612 -32.27 -15.22 -27.40
CA PHE A 612 -30.98 -15.49 -28.02
C PHE A 612 -31.17 -16.14 -29.39
N PRO A 613 -30.43 -15.72 -30.44
CA PRO A 613 -30.47 -16.39 -31.72
C PRO A 613 -29.80 -17.77 -31.64
N ASP A 614 -30.22 -18.69 -32.51
CA ASP A 614 -29.55 -19.98 -32.65
C ASP A 614 -28.14 -19.78 -33.25
N LEU A 615 -27.12 -20.33 -32.60
CA LEU A 615 -25.70 -20.13 -32.96
C LEU A 615 -25.35 -20.60 -34.39
N GLY A 616 -26.17 -21.47 -34.98
CA GLY A 616 -25.97 -22.00 -36.34
C GLY A 616 -26.60 -21.17 -37.46
N VAL A 617 -27.30 -20.07 -37.15
CA VAL A 617 -28.04 -19.28 -38.14
C VAL A 617 -27.22 -18.08 -38.62
N ALA A 618 -27.26 -17.80 -39.93
CA ALA A 618 -26.60 -16.64 -40.52
C ALA A 618 -27.12 -15.33 -39.92
N GLY A 619 -26.21 -14.48 -39.42
CA GLY A 619 -26.55 -13.22 -38.73
C GLY A 619 -26.48 -13.28 -37.20
N ALA A 620 -26.32 -14.47 -36.60
CA ALA A 620 -26.04 -14.62 -35.18
C ALA A 620 -24.57 -14.34 -34.86
N SER A 621 -24.30 -13.62 -33.77
CA SER A 621 -22.95 -13.38 -33.29
C SER A 621 -22.35 -14.64 -32.67
N SER A 622 -21.08 -14.92 -32.98
CA SER A 622 -20.30 -16.02 -32.40
C SER A 622 -19.47 -15.60 -31.18
N ILE A 623 -19.69 -14.38 -30.66
CA ILE A 623 -18.88 -13.82 -29.58
C ILE A 623 -19.03 -14.57 -28.25
N PHE A 624 -20.19 -15.20 -28.05
CA PHE A 624 -20.44 -16.17 -26.99
C PHE A 624 -20.55 -17.55 -27.63
N PRO A 625 -19.47 -18.37 -27.61
CA PRO A 625 -19.37 -19.57 -28.42
C PRO A 625 -20.28 -20.71 -27.95
N THR A 626 -20.73 -20.67 -26.70
CA THR A 626 -21.70 -21.63 -26.14
C THR A 626 -22.92 -20.90 -25.56
N ALA A 627 -24.04 -21.60 -25.43
CA ALA A 627 -25.24 -21.05 -24.81
C ALA A 627 -24.97 -20.58 -23.37
N ALA A 628 -24.19 -21.36 -22.61
CA ALA A 628 -23.77 -21.06 -21.25
C ALA A 628 -22.98 -19.75 -21.13
N ASP A 629 -22.25 -19.34 -22.15
CA ASP A 629 -21.43 -18.12 -22.13
C ASP A 629 -22.25 -16.82 -22.25
N ARG A 630 -23.56 -16.92 -22.46
CA ARG A 630 -24.44 -15.77 -22.72
C ARG A 630 -24.94 -15.06 -21.46
N TRP A 631 -24.59 -15.56 -20.27
CA TRP A 631 -25.00 -14.99 -18.99
C TRP A 631 -24.67 -13.49 -18.78
N PRO A 632 -23.60 -12.89 -19.36
CA PRO A 632 -23.35 -11.45 -19.20
C PRO A 632 -24.48 -10.58 -19.77
N VAL A 633 -25.21 -11.09 -20.77
CA VAL A 633 -26.38 -10.40 -21.34
C VAL A 633 -27.53 -10.36 -20.32
N ALA A 634 -27.77 -11.45 -19.59
CA ALA A 634 -28.80 -11.50 -18.57
C ALA A 634 -28.46 -10.58 -17.38
N GLN A 635 -27.19 -10.53 -16.97
CA GLN A 635 -26.74 -9.57 -15.95
C GLN A 635 -26.87 -8.12 -16.43
N LEU A 636 -26.56 -7.80 -17.70
CA LEU A 636 -26.79 -6.47 -18.26
C LEU A 636 -28.25 -6.04 -18.12
N VAL A 637 -29.20 -6.90 -18.49
CA VAL A 637 -30.63 -6.59 -18.39
C VAL A 637 -31.08 -6.47 -16.93
N THR A 638 -30.53 -7.29 -16.03
CA THR A 638 -30.78 -7.18 -14.58
C THR A 638 -30.26 -5.86 -14.01
N VAL A 639 -29.04 -5.46 -14.40
CA VAL A 639 -28.44 -4.16 -14.05
C VAL A 639 -29.28 -3.02 -14.61
N MET A 640 -29.71 -3.08 -15.87
CA MET A 640 -30.57 -2.06 -16.46
C MET A 640 -31.89 -1.93 -15.66
N ALA A 641 -32.56 -3.04 -15.38
CA ALA A 641 -33.83 -3.07 -14.66
C ALA A 641 -33.73 -2.56 -13.21
N THR A 642 -32.67 -2.95 -12.49
CA THR A 642 -32.41 -2.46 -11.11
C THR A 642 -32.16 -0.96 -11.07
N ARG A 643 -31.49 -0.42 -12.10
CA ARG A 643 -31.14 1.00 -12.18
C ARG A 643 -32.29 1.88 -12.63
N ASP A 644 -33.16 1.38 -13.50
CA ASP A 644 -34.31 2.13 -14.00
C ASP A 644 -35.29 2.54 -12.89
N GLY A 645 -35.39 1.76 -11.80
CA GLY A 645 -36.20 2.12 -10.63
C GLY A 645 -35.73 3.39 -9.89
N SER A 646 -34.46 3.79 -10.07
CA SER A 646 -33.85 4.98 -9.47
C SER A 646 -33.42 6.02 -10.51
N ARG A 647 -33.78 5.82 -11.78
CA ARG A 647 -33.40 6.71 -12.89
C ARG A 647 -34.38 7.89 -13.00
N GLY A 648 -33.84 9.11 -13.06
CA GLY A 648 -34.62 10.33 -13.25
C GLY A 648 -34.82 10.70 -14.73
N ALA A 649 -35.59 11.77 -14.97
CA ALA A 649 -35.86 12.30 -16.31
C ALA A 649 -34.59 12.73 -17.07
N SER A 650 -33.51 13.06 -16.37
CA SER A 650 -32.20 13.38 -16.97
C SER A 650 -31.42 12.15 -17.48
N GLY A 651 -31.95 10.94 -17.27
CA GLY A 651 -31.25 9.69 -17.54
C GLY A 651 -30.21 9.29 -16.49
N LEU A 652 -29.89 10.18 -15.55
CA LEU A 652 -29.00 9.89 -14.43
C LEU A 652 -29.72 9.04 -13.37
N VAL A 653 -28.96 8.19 -12.69
CA VAL A 653 -29.47 7.32 -11.62
C VAL A 653 -29.19 7.99 -10.28
N HIS A 654 -30.25 8.24 -9.52
CA HIS A 654 -30.13 8.83 -8.19
C HIS A 654 -29.66 7.79 -7.17
N PRO A 655 -28.93 8.21 -6.12
CA PRO A 655 -28.54 7.30 -5.06
C PRO A 655 -29.77 6.66 -4.42
N GLY A 656 -29.72 5.34 -4.21
CA GLY A 656 -30.76 4.64 -3.46
C GLY A 656 -30.81 5.08 -1.99
N LEU A 657 -31.90 4.77 -1.28
CA LEU A 657 -32.02 5.03 0.17
C LEU A 657 -30.84 4.43 0.96
N CYS A 658 -30.43 3.21 0.61
CA CYS A 658 -29.25 2.55 1.17
C CYS A 658 -27.95 3.37 1.00
N GLU A 659 -27.71 3.88 -0.21
CA GLU A 659 -26.52 4.67 -0.54
C GLU A 659 -26.55 6.02 0.17
N ALA A 660 -27.73 6.65 0.27
CA ALA A 660 -27.93 7.91 0.98
C ALA A 660 -27.71 7.77 2.51
N GLU A 661 -28.25 6.72 3.14
CA GLU A 661 -28.06 6.46 4.58
C GLU A 661 -26.60 6.18 4.92
N LYS A 662 -25.93 5.30 4.14
CA LYS A 662 -24.51 5.00 4.34
C LYS A 662 -23.63 6.22 4.11
N THR A 663 -23.87 6.98 3.05
CA THR A 663 -23.11 8.22 2.76
C THR A 663 -23.35 9.28 3.83
N GLY A 664 -24.58 9.41 4.35
CA GLY A 664 -24.92 10.32 5.44
C GLY A 664 -24.23 9.96 6.75
N LEU A 665 -24.29 8.68 7.16
CA LEU A 665 -23.62 8.16 8.35
C LEU A 665 -22.10 8.30 8.26
N LEU A 666 -21.56 8.13 7.05
CA LEU A 666 -20.14 8.34 6.77
C LEU A 666 -19.71 9.80 6.95
N VAL A 667 -20.40 10.74 6.31
CA VAL A 667 -20.09 12.17 6.42
C VAL A 667 -20.20 12.61 7.87
N ALA A 668 -21.24 12.15 8.58
CA ALA A 668 -21.41 12.42 10.01
C ALA A 668 -20.25 11.85 10.85
N SER A 669 -19.79 10.63 10.56
CA SER A 669 -18.68 9.99 11.27
C SER A 669 -17.35 10.70 10.99
N LEU A 670 -17.08 11.11 9.76
CA LEU A 670 -15.85 11.82 9.39
C LEU A 670 -15.81 13.22 10.02
N VAL A 671 -16.93 13.94 9.99
CA VAL A 671 -17.09 15.22 10.69
C VAL A 671 -16.91 15.01 12.19
N PHE A 672 -17.51 13.97 12.77
CA PHE A 672 -17.35 13.64 14.18
C PHE A 672 -15.90 13.34 14.55
N VAL A 673 -15.17 12.53 13.77
CA VAL A 673 -13.76 12.24 14.02
C VAL A 673 -12.90 13.50 13.91
N VAL A 674 -13.08 14.32 12.88
CA VAL A 674 -12.34 15.58 12.74
C VAL A 674 -12.62 16.51 13.92
N VAL A 675 -13.89 16.66 14.30
CA VAL A 675 -14.30 17.49 15.44
C VAL A 675 -13.79 16.91 16.76
N ALA A 676 -13.88 15.60 16.97
CA ALA A 676 -13.43 14.93 18.18
C ALA A 676 -11.90 14.99 18.31
N VAL A 677 -11.14 14.72 17.25
CA VAL A 677 -9.68 14.86 17.23
C VAL A 677 -9.30 16.32 17.48
N SER A 678 -9.94 17.26 16.79
CA SER A 678 -9.69 18.69 17.01
C SER A 678 -10.02 19.13 18.43
N ALA A 679 -11.13 18.65 18.99
CA ALA A 679 -11.55 18.95 20.36
C ALA A 679 -10.62 18.31 21.38
N VAL A 680 -10.21 17.06 21.20
CA VAL A 680 -9.24 16.36 22.06
C VAL A 680 -7.88 17.06 22.00
N VAL A 681 -7.40 17.44 20.82
CA VAL A 681 -6.16 18.20 20.66
C VAL A 681 -6.28 19.56 21.35
N LEU A 682 -7.38 20.29 21.16
CA LEU A 682 -7.60 21.58 21.81
C LEU A 682 -7.72 21.47 23.33
N LEU A 683 -8.46 20.47 23.83
CA LEU A 683 -8.63 20.19 25.25
C LEU A 683 -7.32 19.74 25.88
N PHE A 684 -6.55 18.90 25.19
CA PHE A 684 -5.21 18.49 25.61
C PHE A 684 -4.25 19.68 25.65
N VAL A 685 -4.23 20.54 24.63
CA VAL A 685 -3.37 21.73 24.59
C VAL A 685 -3.76 22.76 25.66
N ARG A 686 -5.06 22.99 25.87
CA ARG A 686 -5.57 24.02 26.80
C ARG A 686 -5.58 23.57 28.25
N VAL A 687 -5.89 22.29 28.50
CA VAL A 687 -6.20 21.77 29.84
C VAL A 687 -5.32 20.59 30.20
N GLY A 688 -4.90 19.76 29.24
CA GLY A 688 -4.13 18.53 29.50
C GLY A 688 -2.63 18.75 29.71
N ILE A 689 -2.01 19.68 28.98
CA ILE A 689 -0.55 19.90 29.02
C ILE A 689 -0.05 20.23 30.43
N ALA A 690 -0.67 21.20 31.12
CA ALA A 690 -0.17 21.65 32.42
C ALA A 690 -0.34 20.61 33.54
N PRO A 691 -1.51 19.96 33.75
CA PRO A 691 -1.67 18.90 34.73
C PRO A 691 -0.87 17.65 34.40
N MET A 692 -0.71 17.31 33.11
CA MET A 692 0.12 16.18 32.69
C MET A 692 1.60 16.47 32.94
N GLN A 693 2.09 17.66 32.62
CA GLN A 693 3.44 18.09 33.01
C GLN A 693 3.63 18.03 34.53
N VAL A 694 2.67 18.52 35.32
CA VAL A 694 2.74 18.45 36.79
C VAL A 694 2.69 17.02 37.31
N SER A 695 1.83 16.16 36.75
CA SER A 695 1.73 14.75 37.14
C SER A 695 2.97 13.95 36.74
N CYS A 696 3.55 14.24 35.58
CA CYS A 696 4.80 13.65 35.12
C CYS A 696 6.00 14.13 35.95
N LEU A 697 6.04 15.41 36.35
CA LEU A 697 7.05 15.95 37.27
C LEU A 697 6.91 15.37 38.68
N ASP A 698 5.68 15.17 39.17
CA ASP A 698 5.41 14.51 40.45
C ASP A 698 5.76 13.01 40.40
N PHE A 699 5.48 12.35 39.27
CA PHE A 699 5.92 10.98 39.01
C PHE A 699 7.45 10.86 38.96
N GLU A 700 8.14 11.75 38.23
CA GLU A 700 9.61 11.84 38.21
C GLU A 700 10.16 12.06 39.63
N ALA A 701 9.54 12.95 40.41
CA ALA A 701 9.96 13.23 41.79
C ALA A 701 9.79 12.04 42.74
N ARG A 702 8.72 11.24 42.56
CA ARG A 702 8.39 10.09 43.42
C ARG A 702 9.18 8.82 43.05
N PHE A 703 9.40 8.57 41.77
CA PHE A 703 9.97 7.31 41.28
C PHE A 703 11.42 7.44 40.77
N CYS A 704 11.88 8.65 40.46
CA CYS A 704 13.24 8.95 40.02
C CYS A 704 13.84 10.14 40.80
N PRO A 705 13.98 10.05 42.14
CA PRO A 705 14.51 11.15 42.93
C PRO A 705 15.91 11.53 42.43
N ARG A 706 16.03 12.71 41.81
CA ARG A 706 17.32 13.25 41.39
C ARG A 706 18.24 13.33 42.60
N ARG A 707 19.38 12.63 42.57
CA ARG A 707 20.49 12.92 43.49
C ARG A 707 20.83 14.40 43.32
N LYS A 708 20.52 15.21 44.34
CA LYS A 708 20.93 16.61 44.42
C LYS A 708 22.47 16.66 44.31
N LYS A 709 23.01 16.93 43.12
CA LYS A 709 24.33 17.56 43.02
C LYS A 709 24.13 19.00 43.46
N ALA A 710 24.96 19.42 44.41
CA ALA A 710 24.95 20.76 44.98
C ALA A 710 24.91 21.82 43.87
N ALA A 711 23.92 22.70 43.95
CA ALA A 711 23.75 23.81 43.03
C ALA A 711 24.84 24.85 43.28
N SER A 712 25.57 25.23 42.22
CA SER A 712 26.19 26.55 42.12
C SER A 712 25.75 27.21 40.81
N ASN A 713 24.92 28.25 40.98
CA ASN A 713 24.69 29.40 40.09
C ASN A 713 24.41 29.16 38.61
N LEU A 714 23.12 29.12 38.25
CA LEU A 714 22.63 29.59 36.95
C LEU A 714 21.38 30.47 37.14
N PRO A 715 21.20 31.56 36.36
CA PRO A 715 20.19 32.57 36.63
C PRO A 715 18.79 32.11 36.22
N LYS A 716 17.79 32.56 36.99
CA LYS A 716 16.36 32.36 36.77
C LYS A 716 15.91 33.12 35.53
N TYR A 717 15.32 32.41 34.56
CA TYR A 717 14.43 33.04 33.57
C TYR A 717 13.03 33.12 34.17
N THR A 718 12.49 34.33 34.23
CA THR A 718 11.09 34.64 34.54
C THR A 718 10.22 34.44 33.29
N PHE A 719 9.07 33.80 33.50
CA PHE A 719 8.06 33.42 32.51
C PHE A 719 7.48 34.58 31.71
#